data_AF-A0A8K0E9L3-F1
#
_entry.id   AF-A0A8K0E9L3-F1
#
_cell.length_a   1.000
_cell.length_b   1.000
_cell.length_c   1.000
_cell.angle_alpha   90.00
_cell.angle_beta   90.00
_cell.angle_gamma   90.00
#
_symmetry.space_group_name_H-M   'P 1'
#
loop_
_entity.id
_entity.type
_entity.pdbx_description
1 polymer ?
#
loop_
_entity_poly.entity_id
_entity_poly.type
_entity_poly.pdbx_seq_one_letter_code
_entity_poly.pdbx_strand_id
1 'polypeptide(L)'
;MQGVRGKASGGDSASLMQAELRLHPREELQRMLHEIHLDQVRIPTGHLLAAKVDIGMNWSQCRDLRRWLKKYNVGVESEARSRKVAADLLSEIEVKAENLPFSVKGAGKEHGTVELLPCAYVTSLQDAIHDNLESSLTWHGGKIPRDEIWIKVGGDHGGGSFKFTFQVLNKESPNSKKKTTVICVFNAKDNRENLQLAISRYAQEIKALQDSKWRCKDGEDFKIRIFAAGDYALLCLWYGLSGACACYPCLWCDITKEEMADPDDRRIRMPQRTLETLQTYHNLFVAEGQGKIKLAKKYHNVISPVMFAVPVDQVVVPGLHVSLGIYVKLFKLLENELHDMDLKLQSYLDSVLDEGDVTKEALLTDPHMGKFKAWVDAIDQARELDEKADALEDKIEEQEDQLAWLAFEEETDDEDDDEDNQLQAIFNDASEMIEGMVQKMESFRTKAVKLREKSSVKMGQGPLTSELDDVLKEFRVERQAYHSKSFIGNHDEAICKLTGRVETTIGAIIQKYEDMPVCLVPQSTRTARKYRELFLLFAKCHRAYSQAGPMDQPAINELAQSIKDFMAAYRRNVPNGTIPMKFHMMEDHVVPCIRKWGFGLGFMAEQGIEQVHSLFNSLATSINSIPDPVARIKSLLKTHLIGVSPDHVGGVPKPVARKKNT
;
A
#
# COMPACT_ATOMS: atom_id res chain seq x y z
N MET A 1 48.96 47.61 -12.73
CA MET A 1 49.40 46.24 -12.34
C MET A 1 48.82 45.12 -13.23
N GLN A 2 47.55 45.16 -13.67
CA GLN A 2 46.96 44.08 -14.50
C GLN A 2 47.70 43.80 -15.81
N GLY A 3 48.20 44.83 -16.52
CA GLY A 3 48.97 44.64 -17.77
C GLY A 3 50.35 43.99 -17.59
N VAL A 4 50.95 44.09 -16.38
CA VAL A 4 52.21 43.42 -16.05
C VAL A 4 51.97 41.95 -15.68
N ARG A 5 50.89 41.69 -14.91
CA ARG A 5 50.46 40.32 -14.57
C ARG A 5 50.10 39.47 -15.78
N GLY A 6 49.41 40.05 -16.78
CA GLY A 6 49.08 39.35 -18.01
C GLY A 6 50.32 38.91 -18.81
N LYS A 7 51.39 39.72 -18.80
CA LYS A 7 52.65 39.40 -19.48
C LYS A 7 53.50 38.38 -18.72
N ALA A 8 53.55 38.47 -17.39
CA ALA A 8 54.35 37.56 -16.56
C ALA A 8 53.74 36.14 -16.41
N SER A 9 52.41 36.03 -16.49
CA SER A 9 51.69 34.76 -16.38
C SER A 9 51.46 34.03 -17.71
N GLY A 10 51.94 34.57 -18.83
CA GLY A 10 51.69 33.99 -20.16
C GLY A 10 50.21 33.98 -20.56
N GLY A 11 49.39 34.87 -19.99
CA GLY A 11 47.95 34.94 -20.22
C GLY A 11 47.08 34.29 -19.13
N ASP A 12 47.64 33.49 -18.22
CA ASP A 12 46.89 32.86 -17.13
C ASP A 12 47.06 33.59 -15.78
N SER A 13 46.60 34.84 -15.76
CA SER A 13 46.76 35.72 -14.59
C SER A 13 46.04 35.19 -13.34
N ALA A 14 45.03 34.33 -13.50
CA ALA A 14 44.26 33.75 -12.39
C ALA A 14 45.08 32.67 -11.65
N SER A 15 45.77 31.80 -12.39
CA SER A 15 46.63 30.77 -11.79
C SER A 15 47.85 31.38 -11.08
N LEU A 16 48.45 32.42 -11.68
CA LEU A 16 49.57 33.14 -11.05
C LEU A 16 49.12 33.84 -9.76
N MET A 17 47.96 34.50 -9.77
CA MET A 17 47.38 35.11 -8.57
C MET A 17 47.07 34.07 -7.49
N GLN A 18 46.62 32.87 -7.86
CA GLN A 18 46.37 31.79 -6.90
C GLN A 18 47.68 31.25 -6.28
N ALA A 19 48.77 31.20 -7.04
CA ALA A 19 50.09 30.85 -6.54
C ALA A 19 50.68 31.95 -5.63
N GLU A 20 50.55 33.22 -6.02
CA GLU A 20 50.94 34.39 -5.20
C GLU A 20 50.19 34.40 -3.86
N LEU A 21 48.88 34.18 -3.86
CA LEU A 21 48.07 34.08 -2.63
C LEU A 21 48.46 32.90 -1.73
N ARG A 22 49.06 31.83 -2.27
CA ARG A 22 49.56 30.69 -1.47
C ARG A 22 50.92 30.96 -0.82
N LEU A 23 51.66 31.96 -1.30
CA LEU A 23 52.97 32.34 -0.76
C LEU A 23 52.86 33.27 0.46
N HIS A 24 51.71 33.92 0.65
CA HIS A 24 51.46 34.73 1.83
C HIS A 24 51.22 33.88 3.08
N PRO A 25 51.82 34.23 4.23
CA PRO A 25 51.48 33.65 5.53
C PRO A 25 49.98 33.76 5.81
N ARG A 26 49.41 32.72 6.43
CA ARG A 26 47.96 32.60 6.65
C ARG A 26 47.36 33.78 7.43
N GLU A 27 48.11 34.34 8.37
CA GLU A 27 47.74 35.52 9.18
C GLU A 27 47.71 36.81 8.34
N GLU A 28 48.65 36.98 7.42
CA GLU A 28 48.72 38.13 6.52
C GLU A 28 47.58 38.08 5.49
N LEU A 29 47.29 36.90 4.97
CA LEU A 29 46.15 36.69 4.07
C LEU A 29 44.81 37.01 4.79
N GLN A 30 44.67 36.62 6.06
CA GLN A 30 43.50 36.95 6.88
C GLN A 30 43.38 38.46 7.10
N ARG A 31 44.48 39.16 7.37
CA ARG A 31 44.49 40.63 7.50
C ARG A 31 44.08 41.30 6.19
N MET A 32 44.64 40.86 5.06
CA MET A 32 44.27 41.37 3.74
C MET A 32 42.80 41.12 3.40
N LEU A 33 42.28 39.92 3.69
CA LEU A 33 40.86 39.59 3.52
C LEU A 33 39.97 40.44 4.43
N HIS A 34 40.41 40.76 5.65
CA HIS A 34 39.70 41.63 6.57
C HIS A 34 39.68 43.09 6.10
N GLU A 35 40.80 43.60 5.58
CA GLU A 35 40.93 44.94 4.99
C GLU A 35 40.04 45.14 3.75
N ILE A 36 39.81 44.08 2.96
CA ILE A 36 38.93 44.12 1.78
C ILE A 36 37.50 43.61 2.06
N HIS A 37 37.14 43.40 3.33
CA HIS A 37 35.82 42.90 3.77
C HIS A 37 35.39 41.55 3.16
N LEU A 38 36.35 40.68 2.87
CA LEU A 38 36.17 39.30 2.40
C LEU A 38 36.60 38.25 3.44
N ASP A 39 36.83 38.67 4.69
CA ASP A 39 37.22 37.80 5.80
C ASP A 39 36.11 36.84 6.24
N GLN A 40 34.86 37.19 6.00
CA GLN A 40 33.70 36.38 6.35
C GLN A 40 33.07 35.72 5.12
N VAL A 41 33.10 34.39 5.08
CA VAL A 41 32.30 33.62 4.12
C VAL A 41 30.83 33.72 4.52
N ARG A 42 29.96 34.19 3.63
CA ARG A 42 28.53 34.36 3.92
C ARG A 42 27.67 33.40 3.12
N ILE A 43 26.92 32.56 3.82
CA ILE A 43 25.85 31.76 3.25
C ILE A 43 24.70 32.71 2.84
N PRO A 44 24.19 32.65 1.59
CA PRO A 44 23.13 33.53 1.14
C PRO A 44 21.84 33.34 1.94
N THR A 45 21.07 34.43 2.08
CA THR A 45 19.80 34.41 2.82
C THR A 45 18.83 33.41 2.18
N GLY A 46 18.16 32.61 3.01
CA GLY A 46 17.20 31.58 2.59
C GLY A 46 17.78 30.16 2.68
N HIS A 47 19.10 29.99 2.67
CA HIS A 47 19.72 28.66 2.67
C HIS A 47 19.67 27.97 4.05
N LEU A 48 19.65 28.72 5.16
CA LEU A 48 19.42 28.14 6.49
C LEU A 48 17.97 27.69 6.64
N LEU A 49 17.02 28.48 6.10
CA LEU A 49 15.62 28.07 6.02
C LEU A 49 15.47 26.82 5.15
N ALA A 50 16.18 26.77 4.02
CA ALA A 50 16.17 25.60 3.14
C ALA A 50 16.72 24.36 3.84
N ALA A 51 17.86 24.47 4.52
CA ALA A 51 18.37 23.37 5.35
C ALA A 51 17.35 22.94 6.41
N LYS A 52 16.70 23.89 7.09
CA LYS A 52 15.66 23.58 8.08
C LYS A 52 14.56 22.70 7.49
N VAL A 53 14.08 23.03 6.30
CA VAL A 53 12.96 22.32 5.66
C VAL A 53 13.41 21.02 5.02
N ASP A 54 14.49 21.03 4.24
CA ASP A 54 14.92 19.93 3.39
C ASP A 54 15.47 18.73 4.17
N ILE A 55 16.16 19.00 5.30
CA ILE A 55 16.72 17.96 6.18
C ILE A 55 16.02 17.88 7.54
N GLY A 56 14.88 18.57 7.71
CA GLY A 56 14.02 18.44 8.89
C GLY A 56 14.64 18.95 10.20
N MET A 57 15.45 20.01 10.16
CA MET A 57 15.99 20.60 11.39
C MET A 57 14.91 21.37 12.16
N ASN A 58 14.99 21.33 13.49
CA ASN A 58 14.24 22.24 14.36
C ASN A 58 14.97 23.58 14.55
N TRP A 59 14.28 24.58 15.09
CA TRP A 59 14.88 25.91 15.31
C TRP A 59 16.03 25.89 16.32
N SER A 60 16.05 24.96 17.27
CA SER A 60 17.18 24.82 18.20
C SER A 60 18.44 24.36 17.47
N GLN A 61 18.33 23.31 16.65
CA GLN A 61 19.40 22.81 15.81
C GLN A 61 19.89 23.89 14.83
N CYS A 62 18.99 24.72 14.27
CA CYS A 62 19.38 25.86 13.43
C CYS A 62 20.20 26.90 14.21
N ARG A 63 19.83 27.19 15.47
CA ARG A 63 20.60 28.10 16.34
C ARG A 63 21.97 27.52 16.68
N ASP A 64 22.06 26.22 16.94
CA ASP A 64 23.33 25.54 17.24
C ASP A 64 24.24 25.49 16.02
N LEU A 65 23.71 25.16 14.84
CA LEU A 65 24.44 25.22 13.57
C LEU A 65 24.96 26.65 13.31
N ARG A 66 24.12 27.67 13.51
CA ARG A 66 24.54 29.07 13.36
C ARG A 66 25.66 29.44 14.33
N ARG A 67 25.56 29.04 15.61
CA ARG A 67 26.62 29.26 16.60
C ARG A 67 27.92 28.56 16.20
N TRP A 68 27.82 27.35 15.68
CA TRP A 68 28.96 26.58 15.19
C TRP A 68 29.62 27.27 13.97
N LEU A 69 28.84 27.63 12.94
CA LEU A 69 29.32 28.35 11.76
C LEU A 69 30.03 29.67 12.12
N LYS A 70 29.48 30.40 13.10
CA LYS A 70 30.09 31.64 13.60
C LYS A 70 31.49 31.43 14.18
N LYS A 71 31.79 30.26 14.79
CA LYS A 71 33.14 29.93 15.29
C LYS A 71 34.18 29.82 14.16
N TYR A 72 33.74 29.53 12.94
CA TYR A 72 34.58 29.41 11.75
C TYR A 72 34.50 30.63 10.83
N ASN A 73 34.04 31.77 11.35
CA ASN A 73 33.79 33.00 10.59
C ASN A 73 32.92 32.79 9.33
N VAL A 74 31.93 31.89 9.43
CA VAL A 74 30.90 31.71 8.40
C VAL A 74 29.62 32.40 8.85
N GLY A 75 29.23 33.45 8.13
CA GLY A 75 28.00 34.20 8.35
C GLY A 75 26.80 33.49 7.70
N VAL A 76 25.66 33.49 8.39
CA VAL A 76 24.39 32.97 7.87
C VAL A 76 23.24 33.86 8.39
N GLU A 77 22.08 33.82 7.75
CA GLU A 77 20.93 34.63 8.16
C GLU A 77 20.51 34.39 9.62
N SER A 78 19.92 35.42 10.23
CA SER A 78 19.32 35.29 11.56
C SER A 78 18.02 34.50 11.48
N GLU A 79 17.55 34.00 12.62
CA GLU A 79 16.25 33.35 12.71
C GLU A 79 15.11 34.30 12.30
N ALA A 80 15.16 35.56 12.75
CA ALA A 80 14.19 36.58 12.35
C ALA A 80 14.16 36.78 10.83
N ARG A 81 15.34 36.80 10.19
CA ARG A 81 15.44 36.91 8.73
C ARG A 81 14.96 35.64 8.03
N SER A 82 15.23 34.45 8.57
CA SER A 82 14.70 33.18 8.06
C SER A 82 13.17 33.14 8.14
N ARG A 83 12.60 33.63 9.24
CA ARG A 83 11.14 33.74 9.42
C ARG A 83 10.52 34.77 8.48
N LYS A 84 11.21 35.87 8.20
CA LYS A 84 10.77 36.85 7.20
C LYS A 84 10.74 36.22 5.80
N VAL A 85 11.81 35.54 5.39
CA VAL A 85 11.84 34.81 4.10
C VAL A 85 10.71 33.78 4.03
N ALA A 86 10.47 33.03 5.11
CA ALA A 86 9.36 32.08 5.17
C ALA A 86 7.98 32.74 5.07
N ALA A 87 7.82 33.96 5.57
CA ALA A 87 6.58 34.73 5.44
C ALA A 87 6.42 35.29 4.02
N ASP A 88 7.51 35.76 3.42
CA ASP A 88 7.54 36.25 2.03
C ASP A 88 7.20 35.11 1.05
N LEU A 89 7.75 33.90 1.25
CA LEU A 89 7.45 32.70 0.44
C LEU A 89 6.00 32.19 0.57
N LEU A 90 5.26 32.64 1.59
CA LEU A 90 3.87 32.25 1.85
C LEU A 90 2.94 33.46 1.80
N SER A 91 3.35 34.58 1.18
CA SER A 91 2.56 35.82 1.19
C SER A 91 1.19 35.63 0.55
N GLU A 92 1.13 34.82 -0.50
CA GLU A 92 -0.10 34.53 -1.26
C GLU A 92 -0.93 33.39 -0.65
N ILE A 93 -0.43 32.73 0.40
CA ILE A 93 -1.05 31.53 0.97
C ILE A 93 -1.37 31.72 2.45
N GLU A 94 -2.67 31.86 2.76
CA GLU A 94 -3.14 31.88 4.15
C GLU A 94 -3.41 30.45 4.66
N VAL A 95 -2.75 30.09 5.77
CA VAL A 95 -2.91 28.81 6.46
C VAL A 95 -3.67 28.98 7.78
N LYS A 96 -4.78 28.24 7.92
CA LYS A 96 -5.58 28.13 9.15
C LYS A 96 -5.44 26.75 9.78
N ALA A 97 -5.72 26.67 11.08
CA ALA A 97 -5.81 25.41 11.79
C ALA A 97 -6.79 25.53 12.95
N GLU A 98 -7.56 24.47 13.17
CA GLU A 98 -8.62 24.39 14.17
C GLU A 98 -8.86 22.93 14.58
N ASN A 99 -9.61 22.70 15.65
CA ASN A 99 -10.11 21.36 15.97
C ASN A 99 -11.47 21.15 15.29
N LEU A 100 -11.60 20.04 14.57
CA LEU A 100 -12.85 19.65 13.91
C LEU A 100 -13.43 18.39 14.55
N PRO A 101 -14.77 18.25 14.64
CA PRO A 101 -15.45 17.09 15.21
C PRO A 101 -15.41 15.90 14.26
N PHE A 102 -14.30 15.16 14.28
CA PHE A 102 -14.11 14.00 13.42
C PHE A 102 -14.70 12.73 14.02
N SER A 103 -15.25 11.87 13.16
CA SER A 103 -15.66 10.52 13.53
C SER A 103 -14.43 9.60 13.63
N VAL A 104 -14.26 8.98 14.80
CA VAL A 104 -13.19 8.06 15.15
C VAL A 104 -13.81 6.71 15.50
N LYS A 105 -13.30 5.62 14.90
CA LYS A 105 -13.68 4.27 15.33
C LYS A 105 -12.56 3.73 16.22
N GLY A 106 -12.84 3.62 17.53
CA GLY A 106 -11.93 2.96 18.46
C GLY A 106 -11.81 1.47 18.15
N ALA A 107 -10.66 0.86 18.43
CA ALA A 107 -10.50 -0.59 18.36
C ALA A 107 -11.52 -1.26 19.29
N GLY A 108 -12.43 -2.05 18.73
CA GLY A 108 -13.44 -2.82 19.49
C GLY A 108 -14.74 -2.09 19.84
N LYS A 109 -14.98 -0.85 19.39
CA LYS A 109 -16.28 -0.17 19.57
C LYS A 109 -17.13 -0.30 18.31
N GLU A 110 -18.33 -0.89 18.43
CA GLU A 110 -19.29 -1.05 17.32
C GLU A 110 -19.77 0.30 16.75
N HIS A 111 -19.79 1.35 17.58
CA HIS A 111 -20.24 2.69 17.22
C HIS A 111 -19.08 3.69 17.30
N GLY A 112 -18.90 4.49 16.24
CA GLY A 112 -17.85 5.51 16.19
C GLY A 112 -18.11 6.64 17.19
N THR A 113 -17.06 7.16 17.82
CA THR A 113 -17.10 8.37 18.66
C THR A 113 -16.82 9.60 17.81
N VAL A 114 -17.30 10.76 18.24
CA VAL A 114 -16.92 12.06 17.66
C VAL A 114 -15.89 12.70 18.58
N GLU A 115 -14.73 13.03 18.05
CA GLU A 115 -13.62 13.62 18.80
C GLU A 115 -13.15 14.91 18.11
N LEU A 116 -12.81 15.91 18.91
CA LEU A 116 -12.22 17.16 18.42
C LEU A 116 -10.74 16.91 18.12
N LEU A 117 -10.39 16.77 16.83
CA LEU A 117 -9.02 16.51 16.40
C LEU A 117 -8.51 17.64 15.49
N PRO A 118 -7.19 17.90 15.49
CA PRO A 118 -6.62 19.03 14.78
C PRO A 118 -6.67 18.84 13.25
N CYS A 119 -7.02 19.92 12.56
CA CYS A 119 -7.02 20.06 11.11
C CYS A 119 -6.28 21.34 10.73
N ALA A 120 -5.36 21.28 9.77
CA ALA A 120 -4.74 22.46 9.17
C ALA A 120 -5.03 22.49 7.67
N TYR A 121 -5.30 23.67 7.15
CA TYR A 121 -5.70 23.84 5.77
C TYR A 121 -5.35 25.22 5.21
N VAL A 122 -5.18 25.29 3.90
CA VAL A 122 -5.07 26.53 3.13
C VAL A 122 -6.47 27.08 2.85
N THR A 123 -6.68 28.39 2.96
CA THR A 123 -8.02 28.98 2.80
C THR A 123 -8.48 29.11 1.34
N SER A 124 -7.55 29.23 0.40
CA SER A 124 -7.80 29.35 -1.04
C SER A 124 -6.94 28.36 -1.81
N LEU A 125 -7.57 27.35 -2.42
CA LEU A 125 -6.91 26.42 -3.35
C LEU A 125 -6.46 27.17 -4.61
N GLN A 126 -7.27 28.11 -5.09
CA GLN A 126 -6.94 28.89 -6.28
C GLN A 126 -5.63 29.68 -6.12
N ASP A 127 -5.45 30.38 -5.00
CA ASP A 127 -4.23 31.17 -4.76
C ASP A 127 -3.01 30.26 -4.63
N ALA A 128 -3.16 29.11 -3.94
CA ALA A 128 -2.08 28.13 -3.82
C ALA A 128 -1.68 27.54 -5.18
N ILE A 129 -2.64 27.29 -6.08
CA ILE A 129 -2.34 26.84 -7.45
C ILE A 129 -1.60 27.94 -8.21
N HIS A 130 -2.13 29.17 -8.20
CA HIS A 130 -1.55 30.28 -8.95
C HIS A 130 -0.11 30.58 -8.53
N ASP A 131 0.17 30.60 -7.22
CA ASP A 131 1.53 30.71 -6.67
C ASP A 131 2.46 29.64 -7.27
N ASN A 132 1.96 28.41 -7.43
CA ASN A 132 2.72 27.31 -8.00
C ASN A 132 2.89 27.34 -9.53
N LEU A 133 2.13 28.17 -10.26
CA LEU A 133 2.20 28.27 -11.72
C LEU A 133 3.30 29.22 -12.22
N GLU A 134 3.87 30.05 -11.36
CA GLU A 134 4.89 31.04 -11.73
C GLU A 134 6.28 30.45 -12.02
N SER A 135 6.41 29.13 -12.03
CA SER A 135 7.67 28.40 -12.26
C SER A 135 7.82 27.90 -13.69
N SER A 136 8.97 27.29 -14.02
CA SER A 136 9.23 26.73 -15.36
C SER A 136 8.21 25.64 -15.75
N LEU A 137 7.26 26.00 -16.61
CA LEU A 137 6.25 25.11 -17.17
C LEU A 137 6.74 24.37 -18.42
N THR A 138 6.16 23.20 -18.68
CA THR A 138 6.43 22.35 -19.85
C THR A 138 5.14 21.72 -20.36
N TRP A 139 5.09 21.47 -21.67
CA TRP A 139 3.97 20.83 -22.36
C TRP A 139 4.28 19.40 -22.81
N HIS A 140 5.36 18.81 -22.27
CA HIS A 140 5.76 17.41 -22.45
C HIS A 140 5.78 16.97 -23.92
N GLY A 141 6.44 17.77 -24.77
CA GLY A 141 6.55 17.49 -26.21
C GLY A 141 5.25 17.75 -26.99
N GLY A 142 4.35 18.60 -26.47
CA GLY A 142 3.08 18.94 -27.12
C GLY A 142 1.94 17.97 -26.83
N LYS A 143 2.10 17.10 -25.84
CA LYS A 143 1.07 16.13 -25.42
C LYS A 143 0.04 16.76 -24.49
N ILE A 144 0.44 17.76 -23.73
CA ILE A 144 -0.51 18.71 -23.14
C ILE A 144 -0.76 19.81 -24.18
N PRO A 145 -2.02 20.19 -24.47
CA PRO A 145 -2.33 21.31 -25.35
C PRO A 145 -1.65 22.61 -24.89
N ARG A 146 -1.13 23.40 -25.84
CA ARG A 146 -0.32 24.60 -25.51
C ARG A 146 -1.08 25.67 -24.75
N ASP A 147 -2.39 25.71 -24.92
CA ASP A 147 -3.31 26.61 -24.26
C ASP A 147 -3.87 26.06 -22.93
N GLU A 148 -3.40 24.90 -22.47
CA GLU A 148 -3.89 24.25 -21.25
C GLU A 148 -2.84 24.11 -20.14
N ILE A 149 -3.32 24.28 -18.91
CA ILE A 149 -2.64 23.92 -17.68
C ILE A 149 -3.43 22.82 -16.98
N TRP A 150 -2.77 21.70 -16.75
CA TRP A 150 -3.35 20.53 -16.11
C TRP A 150 -2.96 20.50 -14.63
N ILE A 151 -3.97 20.45 -13.76
CA ILE A 151 -3.82 20.35 -12.31
C ILE A 151 -4.42 19.03 -11.86
N LYS A 152 -3.69 18.26 -11.07
CA LYS A 152 -4.20 17.05 -10.45
C LYS A 152 -4.49 17.33 -8.99
N VAL A 153 -5.71 17.06 -8.54
CA VAL A 153 -6.10 17.03 -7.12
C VAL A 153 -6.23 15.60 -6.65
N GLY A 154 -5.82 15.34 -5.42
CA GLY A 154 -5.85 13.98 -4.87
C GLY A 154 -5.69 13.95 -3.36
N GLY A 155 -6.01 12.82 -2.76
CA GLY A 155 -5.83 12.62 -1.33
C GLY A 155 -5.42 11.19 -1.01
N ASP A 156 -4.89 10.99 0.19
CA ASP A 156 -4.53 9.68 0.70
C ASP A 156 -4.44 9.70 2.23
N HIS A 157 -4.79 8.58 2.84
CA HIS A 157 -4.65 8.36 4.27
C HIS A 157 -3.46 7.43 4.56
N GLY A 158 -2.47 7.96 5.28
CA GLY A 158 -1.25 7.22 5.61
C GLY A 158 -0.55 7.83 6.81
N GLY A 159 0.19 7.03 7.57
CA GLY A 159 0.91 7.51 8.76
C GLY A 159 0.02 8.19 9.81
N GLY A 160 -1.25 7.74 9.95
CA GLY A 160 -2.19 8.25 10.95
C GLY A 160 -2.89 9.57 10.61
N SER A 161 -2.70 10.12 9.40
CA SER A 161 -3.36 11.36 8.97
C SER A 161 -3.70 11.33 7.49
N PHE A 162 -4.82 11.97 7.13
CA PHE A 162 -5.20 12.22 5.75
C PHE A 162 -4.52 13.48 5.23
N LYS A 163 -4.10 13.48 3.96
CA LYS A 163 -3.58 14.66 3.26
C LYS A 163 -4.37 14.87 1.98
N PHE A 164 -4.85 16.08 1.77
CA PHE A 164 -5.41 16.54 0.51
C PHE A 164 -4.38 17.39 -0.22
N THR A 165 -4.19 17.13 -1.50
CA THR A 165 -3.05 17.61 -2.28
C THR A 165 -3.45 18.07 -3.67
N PHE A 166 -2.61 18.92 -4.25
CA PHE A 166 -2.59 19.15 -5.69
C PHE A 166 -1.18 19.06 -6.26
N GLN A 167 -1.10 18.85 -7.57
CA GLN A 167 0.12 18.84 -8.36
C GLN A 167 -0.12 19.55 -9.70
N VAL A 168 0.83 20.39 -10.12
CA VAL A 168 0.84 20.98 -11.46
C VAL A 168 1.48 19.97 -12.43
N LEU A 169 0.73 19.45 -13.38
CA LEU A 169 1.21 18.43 -14.33
C LEU A 169 2.10 19.02 -15.42
N ASN A 170 1.98 20.32 -15.73
CA ASN A 170 2.86 21.06 -16.64
C ASN A 170 4.25 21.33 -16.03
N LYS A 171 4.74 20.51 -15.10
CA LYS A 171 6.12 20.57 -14.58
C LYS A 171 6.86 19.29 -14.96
N GLU A 172 8.17 19.34 -15.10
CA GLU A 172 8.97 18.11 -15.23
C GLU A 172 8.78 17.21 -14.00
N SER A 173 8.65 15.88 -14.16
CA SER A 173 8.48 14.95 -13.03
C SER A 173 7.40 15.40 -12.01
N PRO A 174 6.13 15.58 -12.44
CA PRO A 174 5.08 16.17 -11.60
C PRO A 174 4.75 15.34 -10.35
N ASN A 175 5.00 14.03 -10.38
CA ASN A 175 4.77 13.12 -9.26
C ASN A 175 5.90 13.07 -8.21
N SER A 176 6.84 14.02 -8.24
CA SER A 176 7.85 14.10 -7.18
C SER A 176 7.27 14.68 -5.89
N LYS A 177 7.77 14.25 -4.72
CA LYS A 177 7.38 14.84 -3.43
C LYS A 177 7.59 16.35 -3.33
N LYS A 178 8.58 16.89 -4.06
CA LYS A 178 8.87 18.34 -4.11
C LYS A 178 7.83 19.15 -4.89
N LYS A 179 7.03 18.49 -5.73
CA LYS A 179 5.99 19.11 -6.57
C LYS A 179 4.57 18.73 -6.12
N THR A 180 4.46 18.08 -4.96
CA THR A 180 3.20 17.65 -4.35
C THR A 180 2.83 18.58 -3.22
N THR A 181 1.90 19.49 -3.47
CA THR A 181 1.49 20.50 -2.49
C THR A 181 0.34 19.98 -1.66
N VAL A 182 0.55 19.85 -0.34
CA VAL A 182 -0.52 19.52 0.61
C VAL A 182 -1.24 20.80 0.98
N ILE A 183 -2.55 20.81 0.83
CA ILE A 183 -3.41 21.96 1.14
C ILE A 183 -4.32 21.73 2.34
N CYS A 184 -4.57 20.49 2.73
CA CYS A 184 -5.30 20.16 3.95
C CYS A 184 -4.75 18.88 4.57
N VAL A 185 -4.61 18.85 5.89
CA VAL A 185 -4.14 17.70 6.65
C VAL A 185 -4.91 17.59 7.96
N PHE A 186 -5.37 16.38 8.29
CA PHE A 186 -6.06 16.11 9.55
C PHE A 186 -5.78 14.70 10.08
N ASN A 187 -5.84 14.55 11.41
CA ASN A 187 -5.48 13.31 12.11
C ASN A 187 -6.69 12.39 12.35
N ALA A 188 -7.44 12.07 11.31
CA ALA A 188 -8.55 11.13 11.38
C ALA A 188 -8.61 10.27 10.10
N LYS A 189 -9.45 9.21 10.14
CA LYS A 189 -9.66 8.34 8.98
C LYS A 189 -10.40 9.11 7.87
N ASP A 190 -10.13 8.75 6.63
CA ASP A 190 -10.76 9.24 5.40
C ASP A 190 -12.16 8.68 5.13
N ASN A 191 -13.01 8.60 6.16
CA ASN A 191 -14.43 8.27 5.95
C ASN A 191 -15.19 9.46 5.33
N ARG A 192 -16.39 9.20 4.79
CA ARG A 192 -17.18 10.19 4.08
C ARG A 192 -17.45 11.44 4.92
N GLU A 193 -17.80 11.26 6.18
CA GLU A 193 -18.17 12.32 7.11
C GLU A 193 -16.97 13.24 7.38
N ASN A 194 -15.80 12.66 7.63
CA ASN A 194 -14.56 13.39 7.89
C ASN A 194 -14.08 14.14 6.65
N LEU A 195 -14.14 13.52 5.47
CA LEU A 195 -13.82 14.18 4.20
C LEU A 195 -14.78 15.33 3.92
N GLN A 196 -16.09 15.13 4.10
CA GLN A 196 -17.08 16.18 3.91
C GLN A 196 -16.81 17.36 4.85
N LEU A 197 -16.46 17.11 6.10
CA LEU A 197 -16.14 18.17 7.08
C LEU A 197 -14.85 18.92 6.74
N ALA A 198 -13.79 18.19 6.35
CA ALA A 198 -12.47 18.77 6.16
C ALA A 198 -12.25 19.39 4.78
N ILE A 199 -12.68 18.73 3.70
CA ILE A 199 -12.24 19.08 2.33
C ILE A 199 -13.36 19.54 1.39
N SER A 200 -14.64 19.39 1.77
CA SER A 200 -15.75 19.90 0.93
C SER A 200 -15.71 21.43 0.71
N ARG A 201 -14.98 22.16 1.57
CA ARG A 201 -14.72 23.60 1.42
C ARG A 201 -14.12 23.97 0.07
N TYR A 202 -13.36 23.07 -0.54
CA TYR A 202 -12.74 23.28 -1.86
C TYR A 202 -13.65 22.94 -3.04
N ALA A 203 -14.88 22.43 -2.80
CA ALA A 203 -15.74 21.95 -3.89
C ALA A 203 -16.13 23.04 -4.88
N GLN A 204 -16.48 24.23 -4.39
CA GLN A 204 -16.82 25.36 -5.26
C GLN A 204 -15.59 25.90 -5.99
N GLU A 205 -14.42 25.96 -5.33
CA GLU A 205 -13.18 26.38 -5.97
C GLU A 205 -12.75 25.43 -7.07
N ILE A 206 -12.79 24.11 -6.84
CA ILE A 206 -12.47 23.10 -7.86
C ILE A 206 -13.42 23.22 -9.06
N LYS A 207 -14.71 23.41 -8.80
CA LYS A 207 -15.70 23.64 -9.85
C LYS A 207 -15.44 24.93 -10.62
N ALA A 208 -15.06 26.02 -9.94
CA ALA A 208 -14.78 27.30 -10.56
C ALA A 208 -13.46 27.31 -11.34
N LEU A 209 -12.46 26.54 -10.89
CA LEU A 209 -11.18 26.35 -11.56
C LEU A 209 -11.30 25.49 -12.82
N GLN A 210 -12.24 24.55 -12.85
CA GLN A 210 -12.49 23.73 -14.01
C GLN A 210 -12.85 24.60 -15.23
N ASP A 211 -12.04 24.51 -16.28
CA ASP A 211 -12.18 25.28 -17.53
C ASP A 211 -12.05 26.81 -17.36
N SER A 212 -11.54 27.28 -16.22
CA SER A 212 -11.23 28.70 -15.98
C SER A 212 -10.01 29.16 -16.79
N LYS A 213 -9.80 30.48 -16.87
CA LYS A 213 -8.60 31.06 -17.48
C LYS A 213 -7.67 31.61 -16.43
N TRP A 214 -6.40 31.24 -16.51
CA TRP A 214 -5.30 31.84 -15.78
C TRP A 214 -4.45 32.66 -16.74
N ARG A 215 -4.18 33.91 -16.38
CA ARG A 215 -3.29 34.80 -17.13
C ARG A 215 -1.90 34.78 -16.49
N CYS A 216 -0.89 34.37 -17.24
CA CYS A 216 0.49 34.41 -16.76
C CYS A 216 1.01 35.86 -16.69
N LYS A 217 2.12 36.07 -15.98
CA LYS A 217 2.77 37.39 -15.87
C LYS A 217 3.21 37.95 -17.22
N ASP A 218 3.50 37.09 -18.19
CA ASP A 218 3.88 37.46 -19.55
C ASP A 218 2.68 37.84 -20.44
N GLY A 219 1.44 37.74 -19.91
CA GLY A 219 0.21 38.19 -20.56
C GLY A 219 -0.51 37.12 -21.39
N GLU A 220 -0.03 35.87 -21.43
CA GLU A 220 -0.71 34.75 -22.09
C GLU A 220 -1.81 34.17 -21.21
N ASP A 221 -2.92 33.77 -21.83
CA ASP A 221 -4.07 33.15 -21.16
C ASP A 221 -4.05 31.63 -21.38
N PHE A 222 -4.14 30.87 -20.29
CA PHE A 222 -4.22 29.41 -20.30
C PHE A 222 -5.50 28.92 -19.65
N LYS A 223 -6.07 27.87 -20.21
CA LYS A 223 -7.23 27.18 -19.67
C LYS A 223 -6.82 26.15 -18.62
N ILE A 224 -7.41 26.21 -17.42
CA ILE A 224 -7.16 25.24 -16.37
C ILE A 224 -8.04 24.01 -16.56
N ARG A 225 -7.44 22.82 -16.44
CA ARG A 225 -8.13 21.53 -16.43
C ARG A 225 -7.78 20.75 -15.17
N ILE A 226 -8.79 20.34 -14.41
CA ILE A 226 -8.61 19.60 -13.16
C ILE A 226 -8.74 18.09 -13.42
N PHE A 227 -7.86 17.30 -12.80
CA PHE A 227 -7.91 15.85 -12.78
C PHE A 227 -8.05 15.35 -11.35
N ALA A 228 -8.86 14.31 -11.14
CA ALA A 228 -9.00 13.67 -9.85
C ALA A 228 -8.15 12.40 -9.79
N ALA A 229 -7.36 12.23 -8.74
CA ALA A 229 -6.55 11.04 -8.50
C ALA A 229 -6.59 10.62 -7.02
N GLY A 230 -6.42 9.34 -6.77
CA GLY A 230 -6.56 8.76 -5.44
C GLY A 230 -6.88 7.28 -5.54
N ASP A 231 -6.72 6.59 -4.42
CA ASP A 231 -7.08 5.18 -4.39
C ASP A 231 -8.58 4.99 -4.73
N TYR A 232 -8.93 3.77 -5.12
CA TYR A 232 -10.29 3.53 -5.59
C TYR A 232 -11.36 3.75 -4.50
N ALA A 233 -10.99 3.55 -3.23
CA ALA A 233 -11.91 3.74 -2.11
C ALA A 233 -12.23 5.22 -1.91
N LEU A 234 -11.21 6.08 -1.91
CA LEU A 234 -11.34 7.53 -1.83
C LEU A 234 -12.13 8.08 -3.02
N LEU A 235 -11.83 7.63 -4.24
CA LEU A 235 -12.57 8.03 -5.43
C LEU A 235 -14.05 7.63 -5.33
N CYS A 236 -14.36 6.42 -4.84
CA CYS A 236 -15.75 6.04 -4.56
C CYS A 236 -16.42 7.01 -3.58
N LEU A 237 -15.72 7.49 -2.56
CA LEU A 237 -16.27 8.47 -1.61
C LEU A 237 -16.56 9.82 -2.27
N TRP A 238 -15.64 10.31 -3.11
CA TRP A 238 -15.80 11.58 -3.83
C TRP A 238 -16.95 11.57 -4.83
N TYR A 239 -17.19 10.43 -5.48
CA TYR A 239 -18.27 10.28 -6.47
C TYR A 239 -19.53 9.62 -5.89
N GLY A 240 -19.60 9.47 -4.56
CA GLY A 240 -20.80 9.05 -3.86
C GLY A 240 -21.16 7.57 -4.00
N LEU A 241 -20.23 6.73 -4.42
CA LEU A 241 -20.46 5.29 -4.59
C LEU A 241 -20.38 4.52 -3.27
N SER A 242 -21.06 3.39 -3.21
CA SER A 242 -21.01 2.46 -2.07
C SER A 242 -19.73 1.60 -2.00
N GLY A 243 -18.88 1.62 -3.04
CA GLY A 243 -17.54 1.01 -3.03
C GLY A 243 -17.38 -0.22 -3.95
N ALA A 244 -16.18 -0.79 -3.96
CA ALA A 244 -15.77 -1.83 -4.91
C ALA A 244 -16.50 -3.19 -4.79
N CYS A 245 -17.16 -3.45 -3.66
CA CYS A 245 -17.90 -4.70 -3.43
C CYS A 245 -19.38 -4.61 -3.81
N ALA A 246 -19.83 -3.47 -4.31
CA ALA A 246 -21.21 -3.20 -4.68
C ALA A 246 -21.69 -4.00 -5.91
N CYS A 247 -23.00 -3.97 -6.18
CA CYS A 247 -23.59 -4.58 -7.37
C CYS A 247 -23.20 -3.82 -8.64
N TYR A 248 -23.20 -2.48 -8.58
CA TYR A 248 -22.67 -1.58 -9.62
C TYR A 248 -21.40 -0.89 -9.10
N PRO A 249 -20.25 -1.58 -9.09
CA PRO A 249 -19.12 -1.12 -8.32
C PRO A 249 -18.25 -0.12 -9.08
N CYS A 250 -18.38 0.04 -10.41
CA CYS A 250 -17.46 0.80 -11.25
C CYS A 250 -17.76 2.31 -11.25
N LEU A 251 -16.71 3.14 -11.22
CA LEU A 251 -16.84 4.59 -11.30
C LEU A 251 -17.13 5.10 -12.72
N TRP A 252 -16.57 4.45 -13.73
CA TRP A 252 -16.60 4.95 -15.11
C TRP A 252 -17.79 4.42 -15.93
N CYS A 253 -18.38 3.29 -15.56
CA CYS A 253 -19.51 2.71 -16.30
C CYS A 253 -20.52 2.01 -15.37
N ASP A 254 -21.70 1.69 -15.91
CA ASP A 254 -22.80 1.03 -15.19
C ASP A 254 -22.76 -0.51 -15.23
N ILE A 255 -21.56 -1.09 -15.35
CA ILE A 255 -21.40 -2.54 -15.31
C ILE A 255 -21.77 -3.11 -13.93
N THR A 256 -22.46 -4.25 -13.94
CA THR A 256 -22.68 -5.03 -12.72
C THR A 256 -21.50 -5.94 -12.39
N LYS A 257 -21.40 -6.37 -11.13
CA LYS A 257 -20.36 -7.31 -10.69
C LYS A 257 -20.46 -8.66 -11.41
N GLU A 258 -21.66 -9.09 -11.72
CA GLU A 258 -21.95 -10.31 -12.47
C GLU A 258 -21.49 -10.17 -13.93
N GLU A 259 -21.81 -9.04 -14.56
CA GLU A 259 -21.41 -8.76 -15.95
C GLU A 259 -19.91 -8.63 -16.13
N MET A 260 -19.11 -8.35 -15.09
CA MET A 260 -17.63 -8.29 -15.18
C MET A 260 -16.99 -9.62 -15.59
N ALA A 261 -17.69 -10.75 -15.43
CA ALA A 261 -17.16 -12.07 -15.80
C ALA A 261 -17.31 -12.39 -17.29
N ASP A 262 -18.25 -11.74 -17.99
CA ASP A 262 -18.56 -11.96 -19.42
C ASP A 262 -17.31 -11.80 -20.34
N PRO A 263 -17.09 -12.65 -21.34
CA PRO A 263 -15.95 -12.50 -22.26
C PRO A 263 -16.16 -11.49 -23.42
N ASP A 264 -17.37 -11.04 -23.70
CA ASP A 264 -17.66 -10.19 -24.88
C ASP A 264 -17.17 -8.73 -24.73
N ASP A 265 -17.02 -7.98 -25.84
CA ASP A 265 -16.62 -6.55 -25.82
C ASP A 265 -17.77 -5.67 -25.27
N ARG A 266 -17.88 -5.67 -23.94
CA ARG A 266 -18.91 -4.98 -23.16
C ARG A 266 -18.94 -3.47 -23.37
N ARG A 267 -17.81 -2.88 -23.77
CA ARG A 267 -17.64 -1.42 -23.87
C ARG A 267 -18.61 -0.77 -24.85
N ILE A 268 -19.04 -1.50 -25.89
CA ILE A 268 -20.00 -0.98 -26.87
C ILE A 268 -21.42 -0.94 -26.29
N ARG A 269 -21.72 -1.81 -25.31
CA ARG A 269 -23.07 -1.96 -24.74
C ARG A 269 -23.24 -1.24 -23.40
N MET A 270 -22.15 -0.87 -22.72
CA MET A 270 -22.18 -0.35 -21.36
C MET A 270 -22.20 1.18 -21.30
N PRO A 271 -23.28 1.79 -20.76
CA PRO A 271 -23.35 3.23 -20.54
C PRO A 271 -22.18 3.70 -19.67
N GLN A 272 -21.58 4.82 -20.07
CA GLN A 272 -20.57 5.50 -19.29
C GLN A 272 -21.24 6.41 -18.26
N ARG A 273 -20.63 6.51 -17.08
CA ARG A 273 -21.08 7.41 -16.03
C ARG A 273 -20.63 8.83 -16.33
N THR A 274 -21.50 9.78 -16.02
CA THR A 274 -21.21 11.21 -16.05
C THR A 274 -21.62 11.84 -14.73
N LEU A 275 -21.28 13.11 -14.52
CA LEU A 275 -21.74 13.83 -13.33
C LEU A 275 -23.28 13.92 -13.28
N GLU A 276 -23.92 14.07 -14.45
CA GLU A 276 -25.38 14.13 -14.56
C GLU A 276 -26.03 12.78 -14.21
N THR A 277 -25.49 11.65 -14.70
CA THR A 277 -26.05 10.33 -14.39
C THR A 277 -25.87 9.99 -12.92
N LEU A 278 -24.70 10.27 -12.33
CA LEU A 278 -24.46 10.10 -10.90
C LEU A 278 -25.43 10.94 -10.05
N GLN A 279 -25.65 12.21 -10.41
CA GLN A 279 -26.61 13.05 -9.71
C GLN A 279 -28.04 12.52 -9.82
N THR A 280 -28.41 12.01 -10.99
CA THR A 280 -29.74 11.43 -11.25
C THR A 280 -29.96 10.20 -10.38
N TYR A 281 -29.00 9.27 -10.36
CA TYR A 281 -29.07 8.07 -9.53
C TYR A 281 -29.14 8.39 -8.04
N HIS A 282 -28.37 9.38 -7.59
CA HIS A 282 -28.46 9.84 -6.20
C HIS A 282 -29.84 10.42 -5.87
N ASN A 283 -30.41 11.25 -6.75
CA ASN A 283 -31.74 11.82 -6.53
C ASN A 283 -32.81 10.72 -6.42
N LEU A 284 -32.75 9.70 -7.28
CA LEU A 284 -33.65 8.53 -7.21
C LEU A 284 -33.44 7.72 -5.93
N PHE A 285 -32.20 7.52 -5.50
CA PHE A 285 -31.89 6.85 -4.24
C PHE A 285 -32.49 7.56 -3.02
N VAL A 286 -32.48 8.89 -3.00
CA VAL A 286 -33.09 9.68 -1.93
C VAL A 286 -34.62 9.68 -2.04
N ALA A 287 -35.17 9.95 -3.22
CA ALA A 287 -36.61 10.12 -3.43
C ALA A 287 -37.39 8.80 -3.31
N GLU A 288 -36.93 7.74 -4.00
CA GLU A 288 -37.61 6.45 -4.04
C GLU A 288 -37.01 5.45 -3.04
N GLY A 289 -35.67 5.43 -2.94
CA GLY A 289 -34.94 4.55 -2.03
C GLY A 289 -34.98 5.00 -0.57
N GLN A 290 -35.46 6.21 -0.29
CA GLN A 290 -35.53 6.82 1.05
C GLN A 290 -34.17 6.81 1.78
N GLY A 291 -33.05 6.83 1.04
CA GLY A 291 -31.71 6.76 1.61
C GLY A 291 -31.33 5.39 2.23
N LYS A 292 -32.14 4.34 2.03
CA LYS A 292 -31.89 3.02 2.62
C LYS A 292 -30.79 2.28 1.85
N ILE A 293 -29.62 2.11 2.47
CA ILE A 293 -28.44 1.45 1.84
C ILE A 293 -28.75 0.07 1.24
N LYS A 294 -29.67 -0.71 1.84
CA LYS A 294 -30.12 -2.01 1.31
C LYS A 294 -30.72 -1.91 -0.10
N LEU A 295 -31.26 -0.74 -0.47
CA LEU A 295 -31.86 -0.45 -1.77
C LEU A 295 -30.87 0.18 -2.76
N ALA A 296 -29.63 0.51 -2.35
CA ALA A 296 -28.65 1.20 -3.20
C ALA A 296 -28.38 0.47 -4.53
N LYS A 297 -28.49 -0.86 -4.55
CA LYS A 297 -28.35 -1.66 -5.78
C LYS A 297 -29.38 -1.35 -6.86
N LYS A 298 -30.57 -0.83 -6.50
CA LYS A 298 -31.61 -0.41 -7.45
C LYS A 298 -31.29 0.93 -8.11
N TYR A 299 -30.34 1.69 -7.55
CA TYR A 299 -29.98 3.04 -7.94
C TYR A 299 -28.49 3.12 -8.27
N HIS A 300 -27.99 2.10 -8.98
CA HIS A 300 -26.62 2.05 -9.48
C HIS A 300 -25.54 2.25 -8.41
N ASN A 301 -25.87 1.94 -7.14
CA ASN A 301 -25.00 2.03 -5.99
C ASN A 301 -24.44 3.44 -5.70
N VAL A 302 -25.15 4.48 -6.15
CA VAL A 302 -24.88 5.89 -5.80
C VAL A 302 -25.69 6.26 -4.55
N ILE A 303 -24.98 6.53 -3.45
CA ILE A 303 -25.55 6.70 -2.10
C ILE A 303 -25.32 8.09 -1.50
N SER A 304 -24.61 8.96 -2.20
CA SER A 304 -24.26 10.31 -1.75
C SER A 304 -24.05 11.21 -2.97
N PRO A 305 -24.21 12.54 -2.88
CA PRO A 305 -23.89 13.42 -4.00
C PRO A 305 -22.39 13.43 -4.28
N VAL A 306 -22.02 13.84 -5.50
CA VAL A 306 -20.62 14.04 -5.87
C VAL A 306 -20.03 15.20 -5.06
N MET A 307 -18.90 14.96 -4.41
CA MET A 307 -18.18 15.93 -3.57
C MET A 307 -17.44 16.97 -4.42
N PHE A 308 -16.73 16.53 -5.45
CA PHE A 308 -15.98 17.38 -6.37
C PHE A 308 -16.49 17.19 -7.80
N ALA A 309 -16.98 18.26 -8.41
CA ALA A 309 -17.57 18.25 -9.76
C ALA A 309 -16.49 18.15 -10.86
N VAL A 310 -15.55 17.21 -10.72
CA VAL A 310 -14.55 16.86 -11.75
C VAL A 310 -15.17 15.80 -12.66
N PRO A 311 -15.23 16.01 -13.99
CA PRO A 311 -15.76 15.05 -14.95
C PRO A 311 -15.19 13.63 -14.77
N VAL A 312 -16.04 12.60 -14.93
CA VAL A 312 -15.67 11.19 -14.68
C VAL A 312 -14.53 10.72 -15.60
N ASP A 313 -14.47 11.25 -16.82
CA ASP A 313 -13.40 11.00 -17.78
C ASP A 313 -12.06 11.68 -17.42
N GLN A 314 -12.07 12.63 -16.48
CA GLN A 314 -10.90 13.29 -15.89
C GLN A 314 -10.48 12.64 -14.56
N VAL A 315 -11.12 11.53 -14.18
CA VAL A 315 -10.66 10.68 -13.06
C VAL A 315 -9.60 9.73 -13.56
N VAL A 316 -8.43 9.84 -12.94
CA VAL A 316 -7.26 9.00 -13.26
C VAL A 316 -7.51 7.59 -12.73
N VAL A 317 -7.30 6.59 -13.59
CA VAL A 317 -7.32 5.19 -13.16
C VAL A 317 -6.12 4.95 -12.22
N PRO A 318 -6.32 4.48 -10.97
CA PRO A 318 -5.25 4.28 -9.99
C PRO A 318 -4.37 3.08 -10.36
N GLY A 319 -3.46 3.29 -11.32
CA GLY A 319 -2.67 2.24 -11.96
C GLY A 319 -1.80 1.44 -10.97
N LEU A 320 -1.28 2.07 -9.92
CA LEU A 320 -0.54 1.39 -8.85
C LEU A 320 -1.46 0.39 -8.11
N HIS A 321 -2.61 0.85 -7.64
CA HIS A 321 -3.57 0.03 -6.91
C HIS A 321 -4.16 -1.10 -7.77
N VAL A 322 -4.37 -0.85 -9.07
CA VAL A 322 -4.73 -1.88 -10.06
C VAL A 322 -3.64 -2.95 -10.13
N SER A 323 -2.38 -2.53 -10.31
CA SER A 323 -1.24 -3.44 -10.42
C SER A 323 -1.13 -4.34 -9.20
N LEU A 324 -1.16 -3.74 -8.02
CA LEU A 324 -1.03 -4.43 -6.74
C LEU A 324 -2.12 -5.48 -6.54
N GLY A 325 -3.37 -5.17 -6.88
CA GLY A 325 -4.45 -6.13 -6.66
C GLY A 325 -4.49 -7.28 -7.67
N ILE A 326 -4.05 -7.05 -8.91
CA ILE A 326 -3.93 -8.13 -9.90
C ILE A 326 -2.82 -9.09 -9.46
N TYR A 327 -1.66 -8.56 -9.08
CA TYR A 327 -0.55 -9.37 -8.58
C TYR A 327 -0.98 -10.20 -7.35
N VAL A 328 -1.58 -9.57 -6.33
CA VAL A 328 -2.03 -10.27 -5.12
C VAL A 328 -3.05 -11.37 -5.45
N LYS A 329 -3.93 -11.16 -6.43
CA LYS A 329 -4.88 -12.18 -6.88
C LYS A 329 -4.16 -13.36 -7.53
N LEU A 330 -3.24 -13.12 -8.44
CA LEU A 330 -2.47 -14.18 -9.10
C LEU A 330 -1.60 -14.96 -8.10
N PHE A 331 -0.95 -14.26 -7.18
CA PHE A 331 -0.14 -14.87 -6.13
C PHE A 331 -0.97 -15.78 -5.22
N LYS A 332 -2.14 -15.32 -4.76
CA LYS A 332 -3.05 -16.15 -3.94
C LYS A 332 -3.57 -17.38 -4.68
N LEU A 333 -3.81 -17.26 -5.99
CA LEU A 333 -4.23 -18.41 -6.81
C LEU A 333 -3.10 -19.45 -6.93
N LEU A 334 -1.86 -18.99 -7.12
CA LEU A 334 -0.68 -19.86 -7.09
C LEU A 334 -0.51 -20.51 -5.72
N GLU A 335 -0.56 -19.73 -4.64
CA GLU A 335 -0.42 -20.20 -3.26
C GLU A 335 -1.48 -21.26 -2.93
N ASN A 336 -2.74 -21.06 -3.35
CA ASN A 336 -3.81 -22.04 -3.16
C ASN A 336 -3.54 -23.36 -3.92
N GLU A 337 -3.12 -23.31 -5.19
CA GLU A 337 -2.81 -24.55 -5.93
C GLU A 337 -1.61 -25.30 -5.34
N LEU A 338 -0.63 -24.57 -4.80
CA LEU A 338 0.49 -25.17 -4.07
C LEU A 338 0.06 -25.75 -2.74
N HIS A 339 -0.88 -25.10 -2.05
CA HIS A 339 -1.45 -25.63 -0.83
C HIS A 339 -2.23 -26.93 -1.09
N ASP A 340 -2.99 -27.01 -2.19
CA ASP A 340 -3.65 -28.26 -2.58
C ASP A 340 -2.65 -29.40 -2.85
N MET A 341 -1.45 -29.08 -3.36
CA MET A 341 -0.36 -30.04 -3.50
C MET A 341 0.28 -30.40 -2.16
N ASP A 342 0.46 -29.43 -1.25
CA ASP A 342 0.93 -29.68 0.13
C ASP A 342 -0.03 -30.62 0.88
N LEU A 343 -1.35 -30.49 0.69
CA LEU A 343 -2.35 -31.38 1.28
C LEU A 343 -2.28 -32.81 0.70
N LYS A 344 -1.97 -32.97 -0.59
CA LYS A 344 -1.73 -34.29 -1.19
C LYS A 344 -0.46 -34.93 -0.64
N LEU A 345 0.60 -34.14 -0.45
CA LEU A 345 1.83 -34.61 0.19
C LEU A 345 1.58 -35.03 1.64
N GLN A 346 0.75 -34.27 2.37
CA GLN A 346 0.33 -34.64 3.72
C GLN A 346 -0.41 -35.99 3.75
N SER A 347 -1.35 -36.21 2.83
CA SER A 347 -2.09 -37.49 2.74
C SER A 347 -1.18 -38.68 2.43
N TYR A 348 -0.14 -38.49 1.61
CA TYR A 348 0.87 -39.51 1.37
C TYR A 348 1.73 -39.78 2.61
N LEU A 349 2.10 -38.72 3.34
CA LEU A 349 2.89 -38.86 4.55
C LEU A 349 2.13 -39.64 5.63
N ASP A 350 0.81 -39.47 5.72
CA ASP A 350 -0.06 -40.24 6.63
C ASP A 350 -0.03 -41.75 6.30
N SER A 351 -0.16 -42.12 5.02
CA SER A 351 -0.11 -43.54 4.62
C SER A 351 1.25 -44.19 4.87
N VAL A 352 2.35 -43.49 4.57
CA VAL A 352 3.71 -44.03 4.77
C VAL A 352 4.05 -44.20 6.25
N LEU A 353 3.56 -43.30 7.11
CA LEU A 353 3.75 -43.42 8.56
C LEU A 353 2.97 -44.59 9.15
N ASP A 354 1.83 -44.97 8.56
CA ASP A 354 1.02 -46.12 8.98
C ASP A 354 1.59 -47.46 8.51
N GLU A 355 2.21 -47.51 7.32
CA GLU A 355 2.81 -48.73 6.76
C GLU A 355 4.15 -49.10 7.42
N GLY A 356 4.83 -48.15 8.08
CA GLY A 356 6.05 -48.41 8.87
C GLY A 356 7.33 -48.56 8.05
N ASP A 357 7.27 -48.31 6.73
CA ASP A 357 8.39 -48.51 5.80
C ASP A 357 9.53 -47.48 5.95
N VAL A 358 9.25 -46.32 6.57
CA VAL A 358 10.25 -45.26 6.81
C VAL A 358 10.16 -44.74 8.24
N THR A 359 11.30 -44.67 8.94
CA THR A 359 11.34 -44.12 10.30
C THR A 359 10.95 -42.65 10.30
N LYS A 360 9.96 -42.29 11.12
CA LYS A 360 9.48 -40.92 11.36
C LYS A 360 10.59 -39.89 11.60
N GLU A 361 11.65 -40.27 12.31
CA GLU A 361 12.81 -39.41 12.60
C GLU A 361 13.59 -39.04 11.32
N ALA A 362 13.68 -39.94 10.34
CA ALA A 362 14.33 -39.70 9.05
C ALA A 362 13.48 -38.78 8.15
N LEU A 363 12.14 -38.89 8.22
CA LEU A 363 11.22 -38.01 7.50
C LEU A 363 11.23 -36.58 8.09
N LEU A 364 11.22 -36.45 9.41
CA LEU A 364 11.19 -35.15 10.08
C LEU A 364 12.53 -34.40 10.06
N THR A 365 13.64 -35.09 9.77
CA THR A 365 14.97 -34.48 9.57
C THR A 365 15.21 -34.01 8.13
N ASP A 366 14.32 -34.34 7.20
CA ASP A 366 14.40 -33.88 5.81
C ASP A 366 14.07 -32.38 5.68
N PRO A 367 14.80 -31.61 4.86
CA PRO A 367 14.55 -30.17 4.67
C PRO A 367 13.15 -29.79 4.19
N HIS A 368 12.49 -30.69 3.44
CA HIS A 368 11.15 -30.48 2.90
C HIS A 368 10.09 -31.15 3.77
N MET A 369 10.26 -32.44 4.12
CA MET A 369 9.27 -33.17 4.93
C MET A 369 9.25 -32.75 6.40
N GLY A 370 10.37 -32.22 6.93
CA GLY A 370 10.42 -31.64 8.27
C GLY A 370 9.50 -30.43 8.47
N LYS A 371 9.00 -29.82 7.39
CA LYS A 371 7.98 -28.75 7.45
C LYS A 371 6.61 -29.27 7.90
N PHE A 372 6.37 -30.58 7.81
CA PHE A 372 5.17 -31.23 8.35
C PHE A 372 5.25 -31.54 9.85
N LYS A 373 6.37 -31.26 10.53
CA LYS A 373 6.59 -31.63 11.95
C LYS A 373 5.44 -31.22 12.88
N ALA A 374 4.97 -29.98 12.77
CA ALA A 374 3.88 -29.49 13.63
C ALA A 374 2.54 -30.21 13.38
N TRP A 375 2.31 -30.71 12.16
CA TRP A 375 1.15 -31.55 11.85
C TRP A 375 1.35 -32.97 12.39
N VAL A 376 2.51 -33.57 12.14
CA VAL A 376 2.86 -34.92 12.65
C VAL A 376 2.74 -34.98 14.18
N ASP A 377 3.35 -34.02 14.89
CA ASP A 377 3.28 -33.93 16.36
C ASP A 377 1.83 -33.83 16.87
N ALA A 378 0.94 -33.18 16.11
CA ALA A 378 -0.48 -33.06 16.45
C ALA A 378 -1.27 -34.34 16.15
N ILE A 379 -0.90 -35.09 15.12
CA ILE A 379 -1.49 -36.42 14.83
C ILE A 379 -1.06 -37.43 15.89
N ASP A 380 0.20 -37.43 16.32
CA ASP A 380 0.67 -38.31 17.40
C ASP A 380 -0.06 -38.04 18.70
N GLN A 381 -0.24 -36.76 19.06
CA GLN A 381 -1.03 -36.38 20.24
C GLN A 381 -2.48 -36.87 20.14
N ALA A 382 -3.05 -36.92 18.93
CA ALA A 382 -4.39 -37.49 18.73
C ALA A 382 -4.38 -39.00 18.88
N ARG A 383 -3.34 -39.70 18.37
CA ARG A 383 -3.17 -41.16 18.54
C ARG A 383 -2.99 -41.54 20.01
N GLU A 384 -2.16 -40.81 20.77
CA GLU A 384 -2.02 -41.03 22.22
C GLU A 384 -3.32 -40.81 22.99
N LEU A 385 -4.20 -39.92 22.53
CA LEU A 385 -5.50 -39.68 23.16
C LEU A 385 -6.46 -40.84 22.86
N ASP A 386 -6.41 -41.41 21.65
CA ASP A 386 -7.20 -42.59 21.29
C ASP A 386 -6.71 -43.83 22.05
N GLU A 387 -5.39 -44.06 22.14
CA GLU A 387 -4.84 -45.18 22.95
C GLU A 387 -5.26 -45.08 24.42
N LYS A 388 -5.34 -43.86 24.99
CA LYS A 388 -5.85 -43.62 26.34
C LYS A 388 -7.37 -43.84 26.46
N ALA A 389 -8.12 -43.64 25.37
CA ALA A 389 -9.55 -43.91 25.34
C ALA A 389 -9.81 -45.41 25.24
N ASP A 390 -9.10 -46.12 24.38
CA ASP A 390 -9.24 -47.57 24.19
C ASP A 390 -8.80 -48.33 25.47
N ALA A 391 -7.71 -47.91 26.11
CA ALA A 391 -7.30 -48.47 27.42
C ALA A 391 -8.28 -48.15 28.58
N LEU A 392 -9.15 -47.14 28.41
CA LEU A 392 -10.26 -46.90 29.35
C LEU A 392 -11.48 -47.75 29.00
N GLU A 393 -11.75 -47.98 27.72
CA GLU A 393 -12.81 -48.87 27.23
C GLU A 393 -12.60 -50.30 27.76
N ASP A 394 -11.39 -50.84 27.63
CA ASP A 394 -11.04 -52.17 28.18
C ASP A 394 -11.27 -52.26 29.70
N LYS A 395 -11.01 -51.18 30.44
CA LYS A 395 -11.23 -51.12 31.90
C LYS A 395 -12.69 -50.95 32.27
N ILE A 396 -13.45 -50.23 31.46
CA ILE A 396 -14.90 -50.11 31.63
C ILE A 396 -15.51 -51.49 31.46
N GLU A 397 -15.15 -52.22 30.40
CA GLU A 397 -15.63 -53.58 30.15
C GLU A 397 -15.30 -54.53 31.33
N GLU A 398 -14.06 -54.48 31.87
CA GLU A 398 -13.68 -55.27 33.05
C GLU A 398 -14.48 -54.90 34.31
N GLN A 399 -14.80 -53.62 34.52
CA GLN A 399 -15.60 -53.17 35.66
C GLN A 399 -17.10 -53.45 35.48
N GLU A 400 -17.62 -53.37 34.26
CA GLU A 400 -19.01 -53.73 33.92
C GLU A 400 -19.24 -55.23 34.15
N ASP A 401 -18.29 -56.08 33.77
CA ASP A 401 -18.32 -57.52 34.05
C ASP A 401 -18.30 -57.83 35.56
N GLN A 402 -17.52 -57.08 36.35
CA GLN A 402 -17.50 -57.21 37.82
C GLN A 402 -18.82 -56.76 38.46
N LEU A 403 -19.40 -55.66 37.98
CA LEU A 403 -20.71 -55.17 38.44
C LEU A 403 -21.85 -56.12 38.07
N ALA A 404 -21.80 -56.72 36.88
CA ALA A 404 -22.76 -57.75 36.47
C ALA A 404 -22.67 -59.00 37.34
N TRP A 405 -21.46 -59.36 37.79
CA TRP A 405 -21.25 -60.48 38.71
C TRP A 405 -21.76 -60.18 40.13
N LEU A 406 -21.54 -58.97 40.65
CA LEU A 406 -22.08 -58.52 41.95
C LEU A 406 -23.61 -58.45 41.95
N ALA A 407 -24.22 -57.96 40.87
CA ALA A 407 -25.68 -57.94 40.73
C ALA A 407 -26.30 -59.35 40.63
N PHE A 408 -25.52 -60.33 40.18
CA PHE A 408 -25.95 -61.73 40.13
C PHE A 408 -25.86 -62.41 41.50
N GLU A 409 -24.89 -62.05 42.35
CA GLU A 409 -24.82 -62.54 43.75
C GLU A 409 -25.96 -61.99 44.61
N GLU A 410 -26.39 -60.73 44.37
CA GLU A 410 -27.52 -60.07 45.06
C GLU A 410 -28.87 -60.79 44.88
N GLU A 411 -29.07 -61.53 43.77
CA GLU A 411 -30.29 -62.31 43.54
C GLU A 411 -30.30 -63.70 44.24
N THR A 412 -29.22 -64.11 44.93
CA THR A 412 -29.06 -65.48 45.46
C THR A 412 -29.06 -65.67 46.98
N ASP A 413 -28.98 -64.61 47.79
CA ASP A 413 -29.04 -64.73 49.26
C ASP A 413 -30.38 -64.21 49.83
N ASP A 414 -31.27 -65.13 50.18
CA ASP A 414 -32.40 -64.88 51.07
C ASP A 414 -31.89 -64.97 52.53
N GLU A 415 -32.13 -63.94 53.35
CA GLU A 415 -32.04 -63.85 54.84
C GLU A 415 -30.84 -63.06 55.45
N ASP A 416 -30.90 -61.72 55.49
CA ASP A 416 -30.67 -60.87 56.71
C ASP A 416 -30.66 -59.33 56.40
N ASP A 417 -31.60 -58.57 56.99
CA ASP A 417 -31.97 -57.17 56.66
C ASP A 417 -30.94 -56.03 56.93
N ASP A 418 -29.70 -56.31 57.36
CA ASP A 418 -28.70 -55.27 57.72
C ASP A 418 -27.45 -55.21 56.79
N GLU A 419 -27.21 -56.21 55.90
CA GLU A 419 -26.08 -56.22 54.93
C GLU A 419 -26.43 -55.63 53.54
N ASP A 420 -27.71 -55.66 53.14
CA ASP A 420 -28.21 -55.18 51.84
C ASP A 420 -27.93 -53.68 51.57
N ASN A 421 -27.93 -52.85 52.61
CA ASN A 421 -27.66 -51.41 52.47
C ASN A 421 -26.18 -51.12 52.12
N GLN A 422 -25.25 -52.02 52.45
CA GLN A 422 -23.83 -51.86 52.13
C GLN A 422 -23.54 -52.30 50.69
N LEU A 423 -24.11 -53.41 50.23
CA LEU A 423 -23.97 -53.92 48.86
C LEU A 423 -24.60 -52.97 47.83
N GLN A 424 -25.79 -52.44 48.10
CA GLN A 424 -26.43 -51.44 47.24
C GLN A 424 -25.62 -50.14 47.15
N ALA A 425 -24.97 -49.72 48.24
CA ALA A 425 -24.07 -48.56 48.24
C ALA A 425 -22.81 -48.82 47.41
N ILE A 426 -22.23 -50.02 47.51
CA ILE A 426 -21.07 -50.45 46.70
C ILE A 426 -21.43 -50.50 45.21
N PHE A 427 -22.61 -51.01 44.86
CA PHE A 427 -23.12 -51.05 43.49
C PHE A 427 -23.30 -49.64 42.89
N ASN A 428 -23.87 -48.72 43.66
CA ASN A 428 -24.05 -47.33 43.24
C ASN A 428 -22.70 -46.59 43.09
N ASP A 429 -21.77 -46.78 44.03
CA ASP A 429 -20.42 -46.19 43.96
C ASP A 429 -19.63 -46.71 42.74
N ALA A 430 -19.73 -48.01 42.44
CA ALA A 430 -19.11 -48.62 41.27
C ALA A 430 -19.77 -48.14 39.95
N SER A 431 -21.10 -47.98 39.92
CA SER A 431 -21.82 -47.42 38.78
C SER A 431 -21.42 -45.96 38.50
N GLU A 432 -21.30 -45.12 39.54
CA GLU A 432 -20.80 -43.74 39.40
C GLU A 432 -19.34 -43.71 38.90
N MET A 433 -18.51 -44.68 39.33
CA MET A 433 -17.14 -44.80 38.86
C MET A 433 -17.09 -45.11 37.35
N ILE A 434 -17.91 -46.05 36.87
CA ILE A 434 -18.01 -46.39 35.45
C ILE A 434 -18.50 -45.19 34.63
N GLU A 435 -19.56 -44.51 35.06
CA GLU A 435 -20.05 -43.30 34.39
C GLU A 435 -18.94 -42.22 34.29
N GLY A 436 -18.15 -42.05 35.35
CA GLY A 436 -17.00 -41.15 35.37
C GLY A 436 -15.87 -41.56 34.41
N MET A 437 -15.67 -42.87 34.18
CA MET A 437 -14.72 -43.39 33.19
C MET A 437 -15.24 -43.20 31.76
N VAL A 438 -16.51 -43.48 31.50
CA VAL A 438 -17.18 -43.28 30.20
C VAL A 438 -17.08 -41.81 29.77
N GLN A 439 -17.40 -40.87 30.67
CA GLN A 439 -17.28 -39.43 30.38
C GLN A 439 -15.83 -39.01 30.04
N LYS A 440 -14.84 -39.62 30.68
CA LYS A 440 -13.42 -39.36 30.38
C LYS A 440 -13.01 -39.95 29.03
N MET A 441 -13.45 -41.17 28.71
CA MET A 441 -13.22 -41.81 27.41
C MET A 441 -13.80 -40.96 26.27
N GLU A 442 -15.07 -40.54 26.37
CA GLU A 442 -15.71 -39.66 25.39
C GLU A 442 -15.00 -38.31 25.26
N SER A 443 -14.50 -37.75 26.37
CA SER A 443 -13.70 -36.52 26.39
C SER A 443 -12.39 -36.68 25.62
N PHE A 444 -11.70 -37.82 25.77
CA PHE A 444 -10.48 -38.10 25.02
C PHE A 444 -10.76 -38.30 23.51
N ARG A 445 -11.76 -39.10 23.14
CA ARG A 445 -12.19 -39.28 21.73
C ARG A 445 -12.58 -37.95 21.09
N THR A 446 -13.35 -37.11 21.80
CA THR A 446 -13.74 -35.77 21.31
C THR A 446 -12.55 -34.83 21.14
N LYS A 447 -11.56 -34.88 22.04
CA LYS A 447 -10.33 -34.10 21.91
C LYS A 447 -9.48 -34.57 20.74
N ALA A 448 -9.36 -35.88 20.52
CA ALA A 448 -8.62 -36.46 19.40
C ALA A 448 -9.24 -36.05 18.05
N VAL A 449 -10.57 -36.13 17.90
CA VAL A 449 -11.28 -35.66 16.70
C VAL A 449 -11.04 -34.16 16.45
N LYS A 450 -11.20 -33.32 17.48
CA LYS A 450 -10.95 -31.87 17.36
C LYS A 450 -9.49 -31.55 17.01
N LEU A 451 -8.54 -32.36 17.46
CA LEU A 451 -7.13 -32.20 17.16
C LEU A 451 -6.83 -32.59 15.70
N ARG A 452 -7.41 -33.70 15.21
CA ARG A 452 -7.34 -34.13 13.80
C ARG A 452 -7.96 -33.11 12.85
N GLU A 453 -9.13 -32.56 13.17
CA GLU A 453 -9.79 -31.53 12.36
C GLU A 453 -8.99 -30.22 12.29
N LYS A 454 -8.30 -29.85 13.37
CA LYS A 454 -7.54 -28.59 13.46
C LYS A 454 -6.08 -28.69 13.00
N SER A 455 -5.54 -29.90 12.86
CA SER A 455 -4.11 -30.14 12.67
C SER A 455 -3.65 -30.01 11.22
N SER A 456 -4.55 -30.01 10.24
CA SER A 456 -4.20 -29.87 8.81
C SER A 456 -3.20 -28.72 8.56
N VAL A 457 -2.25 -28.98 7.67
CA VAL A 457 -1.18 -28.04 7.35
C VAL A 457 -1.78 -26.72 6.90
N LYS A 458 -1.46 -25.64 7.59
CA LYS A 458 -2.01 -24.34 7.25
C LYS A 458 -1.30 -23.78 6.01
N MET A 459 -2.02 -22.99 5.23
CA MET A 459 -1.48 -22.27 4.08
C MET A 459 -0.20 -21.48 4.48
N GLY A 460 0.90 -21.70 3.76
CA GLY A 460 2.20 -21.10 4.04
C GLY A 460 3.12 -21.91 4.96
N GLN A 461 2.64 -23.01 5.55
CA GLN A 461 3.45 -23.90 6.40
C GLN A 461 3.90 -25.18 5.68
N GLY A 462 3.29 -25.49 4.53
CA GLY A 462 3.64 -26.68 3.76
C GLY A 462 4.95 -26.52 2.98
N PRO A 463 5.52 -27.63 2.47
CA PRO A 463 6.80 -27.65 1.80
C PRO A 463 6.88 -26.79 0.55
N LEU A 464 5.78 -26.64 -0.20
CA LEU A 464 5.73 -25.83 -1.41
C LEU A 464 5.36 -24.38 -1.10
N THR A 465 4.35 -24.16 -0.25
CA THR A 465 3.87 -22.80 0.07
C THR A 465 4.88 -21.96 0.86
N SER A 466 5.69 -22.59 1.71
CA SER A 466 6.75 -21.89 2.47
C SER A 466 7.94 -21.45 1.60
N GLU A 467 8.26 -22.16 0.51
CA GLU A 467 9.35 -21.78 -0.40
C GLU A 467 9.05 -20.47 -1.13
N LEU A 468 7.77 -20.11 -1.30
CA LEU A 468 7.37 -18.83 -1.86
C LEU A 468 7.90 -17.68 -1.00
N ASP A 469 7.95 -17.83 0.33
CA ASP A 469 8.43 -16.78 1.23
C ASP A 469 9.91 -16.54 1.11
N ASP A 470 10.68 -17.59 0.90
CA ASP A 470 12.12 -17.46 0.76
C ASP A 470 12.47 -16.75 -0.55
N VAL A 471 11.71 -17.02 -1.62
CA VAL A 471 11.78 -16.24 -2.86
C VAL A 471 11.37 -14.78 -2.60
N LEU A 472 10.25 -14.53 -1.91
CA LEU A 472 9.83 -13.16 -1.60
C LEU A 472 10.86 -12.39 -0.76
N LYS A 473 11.49 -13.03 0.23
CA LYS A 473 12.57 -12.45 1.05
C LYS A 473 13.81 -12.12 0.22
N GLU A 474 14.21 -13.00 -0.71
CA GLU A 474 15.34 -12.75 -1.62
C GLU A 474 15.14 -11.44 -2.39
N PHE A 475 13.91 -11.18 -2.83
CA PHE A 475 13.54 -9.96 -3.54
C PHE A 475 13.14 -8.78 -2.63
N ARG A 476 13.32 -8.90 -1.30
CA ARG A 476 12.95 -7.90 -0.29
C ARG A 476 11.48 -7.48 -0.36
N VAL A 477 10.62 -8.46 -0.54
CA VAL A 477 9.18 -8.28 -0.68
C VAL A 477 8.46 -8.88 0.52
N GLU A 478 7.64 -8.07 1.18
CA GLU A 478 6.84 -8.50 2.32
C GLU A 478 5.44 -8.94 1.89
N ARG A 479 4.88 -9.99 2.52
CA ARG A 479 3.53 -10.53 2.24
C ARG A 479 2.41 -9.49 2.37
N GLN A 480 2.49 -8.60 3.36
CA GLN A 480 1.38 -7.71 3.74
C GLN A 480 1.56 -6.24 3.34
N ALA A 481 2.77 -5.80 3.01
CA ALA A 481 3.06 -4.40 2.74
C ALA A 481 3.82 -4.25 1.42
N TYR A 482 3.11 -4.43 0.30
CA TYR A 482 3.64 -4.09 -1.02
C TYR A 482 3.71 -2.57 -1.16
N HIS A 483 4.72 -1.95 -0.54
CA HIS A 483 5.11 -0.57 -0.80
C HIS A 483 5.67 -0.51 -2.22
N SER A 484 4.98 0.20 -3.12
CA SER A 484 5.37 0.84 -4.41
C SER A 484 6.56 0.36 -5.28
N LYS A 485 7.27 -0.72 -4.95
CA LYS A 485 8.56 -1.13 -5.53
C LYS A 485 8.75 -2.65 -5.66
N SER A 486 7.81 -3.45 -5.16
CA SER A 486 7.98 -4.89 -5.06
C SER A 486 7.13 -5.63 -6.11
N PHE A 487 7.81 -6.42 -6.96
CA PHE A 487 7.25 -7.29 -8.02
C PHE A 487 6.49 -6.60 -9.16
N ILE A 488 7.07 -5.54 -9.75
CA ILE A 488 6.52 -5.04 -11.01
C ILE A 488 7.59 -4.62 -12.03
N GLY A 489 7.49 -5.21 -13.22
CA GLY A 489 8.20 -4.84 -14.45
C GLY A 489 9.65 -5.33 -14.58
N ASN A 490 10.48 -5.29 -13.55
CA ASN A 490 11.92 -5.57 -13.67
C ASN A 490 12.37 -6.92 -13.09
N HIS A 491 11.42 -7.82 -12.84
CA HIS A 491 11.66 -9.05 -12.09
C HIS A 491 11.21 -10.29 -12.86
N ASP A 492 11.44 -10.34 -14.18
CA ASP A 492 11.21 -11.54 -14.99
C ASP A 492 11.99 -12.74 -14.38
N GLU A 493 13.20 -12.49 -13.85
CA GLU A 493 13.97 -13.47 -13.07
C GLU A 493 13.25 -13.91 -11.80
N ALA A 494 12.64 -13.00 -11.04
CA ALA A 494 11.92 -13.35 -9.83
C ALA A 494 10.66 -14.15 -10.11
N ILE A 495 9.93 -13.82 -11.18
CA ILE A 495 8.78 -14.60 -11.65
C ILE A 495 9.23 -16.02 -12.03
N CYS A 496 10.36 -16.14 -12.75
CA CYS A 496 10.91 -17.43 -13.11
C CYS A 496 11.38 -18.23 -11.89
N LYS A 497 12.04 -17.59 -10.91
CA LYS A 497 12.42 -18.24 -9.64
C LYS A 497 11.20 -18.68 -8.85
N LEU A 498 10.21 -17.80 -8.68
CA LEU A 498 8.97 -18.08 -7.94
C LEU A 498 8.22 -19.28 -8.53
N THR A 499 8.06 -19.30 -9.86
CA THR A 499 7.31 -20.37 -10.54
C THR A 499 8.12 -21.66 -10.71
N GLY A 500 9.43 -21.56 -10.96
CA GLY A 500 10.33 -22.71 -11.11
C GLY A 500 10.71 -23.39 -9.80
N ARG A 501 10.56 -22.70 -8.66
CA ARG A 501 10.80 -23.31 -7.33
C ARG A 501 9.88 -24.49 -7.07
N VAL A 502 8.65 -24.43 -7.59
CA VAL A 502 7.66 -25.50 -7.49
C VAL A 502 8.19 -26.80 -8.10
N GLU A 503 8.68 -26.74 -9.35
CA GLU A 503 9.22 -27.91 -10.06
C GLU A 503 10.49 -28.43 -9.38
N THR A 504 11.34 -27.52 -8.91
CA THR A 504 12.60 -27.87 -8.23
C THR A 504 12.34 -28.61 -6.91
N THR A 505 11.40 -28.11 -6.10
CA THR A 505 11.05 -28.72 -4.82
C THR A 505 10.40 -30.09 -5.00
N ILE A 506 9.46 -30.24 -5.93
CA ILE A 506 8.86 -31.56 -6.22
C ILE A 506 9.89 -32.53 -6.79
N GLY A 507 10.80 -32.07 -7.66
CA GLY A 507 11.87 -32.90 -8.19
C GLY A 507 12.81 -33.42 -7.12
N ALA A 508 13.24 -32.56 -6.18
CA ALA A 508 14.10 -32.94 -5.06
C ALA A 508 13.42 -33.94 -4.12
N ILE A 509 12.13 -33.75 -3.87
CA ILE A 509 11.34 -34.66 -3.04
C ILE A 509 11.21 -36.04 -3.70
N ILE A 510 10.86 -36.12 -4.99
CA ILE A 510 10.64 -37.39 -5.69
C ILE A 510 11.93 -38.19 -5.89
N GLN A 511 13.07 -37.51 -6.07
CA GLN A 511 14.36 -38.18 -6.13
C GLN A 511 14.69 -38.95 -4.84
N LYS A 512 14.12 -38.53 -3.70
CA LYS A 512 14.37 -39.11 -2.38
C LYS A 512 13.31 -40.14 -1.96
N TYR A 513 12.09 -40.05 -2.49
CA TYR A 513 10.96 -40.93 -2.16
C TYR A 513 10.35 -41.50 -3.44
N GLU A 514 10.72 -42.74 -3.79
CA GLU A 514 10.33 -43.39 -5.05
C GLU A 514 8.82 -43.70 -5.14
N ASP A 515 8.15 -43.93 -4.01
CA ASP A 515 6.71 -44.27 -3.92
C ASP A 515 5.78 -43.04 -3.91
N MET A 516 6.31 -41.85 -4.17
CA MET A 516 5.52 -40.61 -4.15
C MET A 516 4.43 -40.58 -5.24
N PRO A 517 3.27 -39.94 -5.02
CA PRO A 517 2.24 -39.81 -6.05
C PRO A 517 2.79 -39.16 -7.33
N VAL A 518 2.98 -39.98 -8.37
CA VAL A 518 3.52 -39.58 -9.68
C VAL A 518 2.70 -38.45 -10.31
N CYS A 519 1.44 -38.27 -9.90
CA CYS A 519 0.57 -37.19 -10.35
C CYS A 519 1.05 -35.78 -9.95
N LEU A 520 1.95 -35.65 -8.97
CA LEU A 520 2.49 -34.36 -8.50
C LEU A 520 3.51 -33.73 -9.47
N VAL A 521 4.28 -34.53 -10.22
CA VAL A 521 5.22 -34.02 -11.25
C VAL A 521 4.50 -33.30 -12.40
N PRO A 522 3.52 -33.92 -13.10
CA PRO A 522 2.80 -33.24 -14.15
C PRO A 522 1.92 -32.11 -13.58
N GLN A 523 1.47 -32.20 -12.32
CA GLN A 523 0.72 -31.12 -11.68
C GLN A 523 1.60 -29.89 -11.43
N SER A 524 2.78 -30.03 -10.81
CA SER A 524 3.73 -28.93 -10.60
C SER A 524 4.16 -28.27 -11.89
N THR A 525 4.50 -29.07 -12.91
CA THR A 525 4.90 -28.55 -14.22
C THR A 525 3.77 -27.72 -14.87
N ARG A 526 2.52 -28.19 -14.77
CA ARG A 526 1.34 -27.45 -15.26
C ARG A 526 1.13 -26.16 -14.49
N THR A 527 1.19 -26.19 -13.15
CA THR A 527 1.01 -25.02 -12.28
C THR A 527 2.12 -23.98 -12.53
N ALA A 528 3.39 -24.40 -12.56
CA ALA A 528 4.52 -23.53 -12.86
C ALA A 528 4.38 -22.84 -14.22
N ARG A 529 4.08 -23.60 -15.28
CA ARG A 529 3.86 -23.06 -16.62
C ARG A 529 2.68 -22.08 -16.67
N LYS A 530 1.55 -22.44 -16.04
CA LYS A 530 0.33 -21.62 -15.98
C LYS A 530 0.61 -20.26 -15.34
N TYR A 531 1.17 -20.23 -14.14
CA TYR A 531 1.41 -18.97 -13.44
C TYR A 531 2.56 -18.18 -14.04
N ARG A 532 3.56 -18.84 -14.63
CA ARG A 532 4.62 -18.17 -15.41
C ARG A 532 4.05 -17.41 -16.60
N GLU A 533 3.17 -18.04 -17.38
CA GLU A 533 2.46 -17.37 -18.49
C GLU A 533 1.69 -16.14 -17.99
N LEU A 534 0.87 -16.32 -16.95
CA LEU A 534 0.03 -15.24 -16.41
C LEU A 534 0.84 -14.06 -15.87
N PHE A 535 1.89 -14.32 -15.09
CA PHE A 535 2.74 -13.26 -14.53
C PHE A 535 3.52 -12.52 -15.61
N LEU A 536 4.04 -13.20 -16.65
CA LEU A 536 4.77 -12.54 -17.73
C LEU A 536 3.86 -11.67 -18.61
N LEU A 537 2.66 -12.17 -18.95
CA LEU A 537 1.66 -11.39 -19.69
C LEU A 537 1.23 -10.16 -18.88
N PHE A 538 1.00 -10.32 -17.58
CA PHE A 538 0.68 -9.20 -16.70
C PHE A 538 1.84 -8.20 -16.57
N ALA A 539 3.08 -8.68 -16.44
CA ALA A 539 4.26 -7.82 -16.36
C ALA A 539 4.42 -6.95 -17.62
N LYS A 540 4.13 -7.51 -18.81
CA LYS A 540 4.08 -6.76 -20.06
C LYS A 540 3.04 -5.64 -20.00
N CYS A 541 1.82 -5.93 -19.55
CA CYS A 541 0.76 -4.94 -19.38
C CYS A 541 1.20 -3.82 -18.45
N HIS A 542 1.68 -4.18 -17.25
CA HIS A 542 2.11 -3.22 -16.25
C HIS A 542 3.18 -2.28 -16.78
N ARG A 543 4.28 -2.80 -17.36
CA ARG A 543 5.36 -1.96 -17.91
C ARG A 543 4.84 -0.92 -18.89
N ALA A 544 3.89 -1.31 -19.73
CA ALA A 544 3.34 -0.44 -20.77
C ALA A 544 2.44 0.67 -20.21
N TYR A 545 1.58 0.40 -19.20
CA TYR A 545 0.70 1.45 -18.65
C TYR A 545 1.30 2.22 -17.46
N SER A 546 2.29 1.68 -16.74
CA SER A 546 2.83 2.31 -15.51
C SER A 546 3.90 3.36 -15.77
N GLN A 547 4.35 3.50 -17.01
CA GLN A 547 5.28 4.55 -17.41
C GLN A 547 4.70 5.96 -17.21
N ALA A 548 5.58 6.92 -16.95
CA ALA A 548 5.21 8.34 -16.83
C ALA A 548 5.38 9.13 -18.13
N GLY A 549 5.78 8.47 -19.22
CA GLY A 549 6.04 9.11 -20.50
C GLY A 549 4.79 9.33 -21.34
N PRO A 550 4.86 10.24 -22.32
CA PRO A 550 3.96 10.27 -23.46
C PRO A 550 3.78 8.90 -24.13
N MET A 551 2.56 8.61 -24.57
CA MET A 551 2.27 7.43 -25.39
C MET A 551 1.72 7.86 -26.76
N ASP A 552 2.11 7.12 -27.79
CA ASP A 552 1.58 7.27 -29.14
C ASP A 552 0.56 6.16 -29.46
N GLN A 553 -0.15 6.32 -30.58
CA GLN A 553 -1.21 5.37 -30.94
C GLN A 553 -0.70 3.92 -31.13
N PRO A 554 0.47 3.67 -31.75
CA PRO A 554 1.06 2.34 -31.81
C PRO A 554 1.30 1.72 -30.43
N ALA A 555 1.94 2.44 -29.50
CA ALA A 555 2.18 1.93 -28.15
C ALA A 555 0.87 1.66 -27.39
N ILE A 556 -0.14 2.51 -27.57
CA ILE A 556 -1.48 2.31 -26.98
C ILE A 556 -2.16 1.05 -27.54
N ASN A 557 -2.01 0.80 -28.84
CA ASN A 557 -2.57 -0.40 -29.47
C ASN A 557 -1.85 -1.66 -29.00
N GLU A 558 -0.53 -1.62 -28.82
CA GLU A 558 0.23 -2.74 -28.24
C GLU A 558 -0.18 -3.02 -26.79
N LEU A 559 -0.39 -1.98 -25.97
CA LEU A 559 -0.93 -2.12 -24.62
C LEU A 559 -2.31 -2.78 -24.65
N ALA A 560 -3.20 -2.34 -25.55
CA ALA A 560 -4.54 -2.91 -25.69
C ALA A 560 -4.48 -4.40 -26.06
N GLN A 561 -3.57 -4.78 -26.96
CA GLN A 561 -3.38 -6.19 -27.31
C GLN A 561 -2.81 -6.99 -26.13
N SER A 562 -1.83 -6.45 -25.41
CA SER A 562 -1.21 -7.11 -24.26
C SER A 562 -2.25 -7.39 -23.15
N ILE A 563 -3.15 -6.44 -22.89
CA ILE A 563 -4.26 -6.61 -21.94
C ILE A 563 -5.22 -7.70 -22.41
N LYS A 564 -5.58 -7.71 -23.71
CA LYS A 564 -6.42 -8.78 -24.28
C LYS A 564 -5.78 -10.16 -24.13
N ASP A 565 -4.49 -10.27 -24.43
CA ASP A 565 -3.74 -11.53 -24.32
C ASP A 565 -3.71 -12.03 -22.87
N PHE A 566 -3.44 -11.13 -21.92
CA PHE A 566 -3.48 -11.45 -20.49
C PHE A 566 -4.88 -11.90 -20.05
N MET A 567 -5.93 -11.17 -20.42
CA MET A 567 -7.30 -11.49 -20.00
C MET A 567 -7.80 -12.79 -20.62
N ALA A 568 -7.44 -13.07 -21.88
CA ALA A 568 -7.72 -14.35 -22.52
C ALA A 568 -7.00 -15.51 -21.82
N ALA A 569 -5.71 -15.34 -21.50
CA ALA A 569 -4.94 -16.33 -20.75
C ALA A 569 -5.51 -16.55 -19.34
N TYR A 570 -5.93 -15.50 -18.64
CA TYR A 570 -6.55 -15.60 -17.32
C TYR A 570 -7.86 -16.38 -17.37
N ARG A 571 -8.79 -16.02 -18.27
CA ARG A 571 -10.08 -16.72 -18.41
C ARG A 571 -9.91 -18.18 -18.80
N ARG A 572 -8.94 -18.50 -19.67
CA ARG A 572 -8.61 -19.89 -20.07
C ARG A 572 -8.05 -20.70 -18.90
N ASN A 573 -7.14 -20.11 -18.12
CA ASN A 573 -6.44 -20.81 -17.04
C ASN A 573 -7.23 -20.84 -15.72
N VAL A 574 -8.23 -19.95 -15.55
CA VAL A 574 -9.04 -19.80 -14.35
C VAL A 574 -10.53 -19.63 -14.73
N PRO A 575 -11.18 -20.67 -15.30
CA PRO A 575 -12.52 -20.55 -15.88
C PRO A 575 -13.61 -20.20 -14.86
N ASN A 576 -13.48 -20.69 -13.62
CA ASN A 576 -14.39 -20.35 -12.50
C ASN A 576 -13.87 -19.16 -11.68
N GLY A 577 -12.90 -18.42 -12.20
CA GLY A 577 -12.26 -17.30 -11.52
C GLY A 577 -13.14 -16.07 -11.48
N THR A 578 -13.18 -15.41 -10.32
CA THR A 578 -13.82 -14.10 -10.21
C THR A 578 -12.99 -13.00 -10.89
N ILE A 579 -13.67 -12.04 -11.51
CA ILE A 579 -13.07 -10.80 -12.04
C ILE A 579 -13.31 -9.68 -11.03
N PRO A 580 -12.30 -9.32 -10.21
CA PRO A 580 -12.45 -8.21 -9.27
C PRO A 580 -12.38 -6.86 -10.01
N MET A 581 -12.84 -5.80 -9.35
CA MET A 581 -12.84 -4.42 -9.87
C MET A 581 -11.53 -4.03 -10.58
N LYS A 582 -10.39 -4.38 -10.01
CA LYS A 582 -9.07 -4.01 -10.55
C LYS A 582 -8.77 -4.66 -11.91
N PHE A 583 -9.27 -5.87 -12.16
CA PHE A 583 -9.17 -6.50 -13.49
C PHE A 583 -10.05 -5.76 -14.49
N HIS A 584 -11.29 -5.45 -14.12
CA HIS A 584 -12.20 -4.66 -14.96
C HIS A 584 -11.62 -3.29 -15.30
N MET A 585 -11.04 -2.57 -14.33
CA MET A 585 -10.36 -1.30 -14.57
C MET A 585 -9.24 -1.43 -15.60
N MET A 586 -8.41 -2.48 -15.49
CA MET A 586 -7.35 -2.75 -16.45
C MET A 586 -7.90 -3.07 -17.84
N GLU A 587 -8.88 -3.96 -17.92
CA GLU A 587 -9.45 -4.44 -19.19
C GLU A 587 -10.19 -3.33 -19.94
N ASP A 588 -11.03 -2.56 -19.23
CA ASP A 588 -11.99 -1.66 -19.87
C ASP A 588 -11.60 -0.18 -19.80
N HIS A 589 -10.88 0.28 -18.77
CA HIS A 589 -10.70 1.72 -18.51
C HIS A 589 -9.28 2.26 -18.68
N VAL A 590 -8.25 1.41 -18.57
CA VAL A 590 -6.85 1.83 -18.75
C VAL A 590 -6.58 2.36 -20.16
N VAL A 591 -6.95 1.60 -21.19
CA VAL A 591 -6.69 2.00 -22.58
C VAL A 591 -7.48 3.25 -22.97
N PRO A 592 -8.79 3.38 -22.69
CA PRO A 592 -9.51 4.63 -22.96
C PRO A 592 -8.92 5.85 -22.24
N CYS A 593 -8.53 5.71 -20.97
CA CYS A 593 -7.89 6.78 -20.21
C CYS A 593 -6.60 7.26 -20.88
N ILE A 594 -5.68 6.32 -21.19
CA ILE A 594 -4.40 6.64 -21.84
C ILE A 594 -4.62 7.21 -23.25
N ARG A 595 -5.56 6.65 -24.01
CA ARG A 595 -5.86 7.14 -25.37
C ARG A 595 -6.38 8.56 -25.37
N LYS A 596 -7.20 8.92 -24.37
CA LYS A 596 -7.77 10.25 -24.24
C LYS A 596 -6.73 11.28 -23.79
N TRP A 597 -5.89 10.93 -22.82
CA TRP A 597 -4.99 11.90 -22.19
C TRP A 597 -3.56 11.84 -22.71
N GLY A 598 -3.17 10.79 -23.45
CA GLY A 598 -1.91 10.71 -24.17
C GLY A 598 -0.68 10.34 -23.31
N PHE A 599 -0.88 9.93 -22.05
CA PHE A 599 0.19 9.55 -21.14
C PHE A 599 -0.11 8.19 -20.49
N GLY A 600 0.96 7.45 -20.16
CA GLY A 600 0.84 6.31 -19.25
C GLY A 600 0.31 6.76 -17.87
N LEU A 601 -0.32 5.84 -17.14
CA LEU A 601 -0.91 6.13 -15.83
C LEU A 601 0.13 6.58 -14.81
N GLY A 602 1.40 6.23 -15.01
CA GLY A 602 2.52 6.71 -14.20
C GLY A 602 2.70 8.22 -14.20
N PHE A 603 2.17 8.93 -15.22
CA PHE A 603 2.26 10.39 -15.33
C PHE A 603 1.31 11.09 -14.36
N MET A 604 0.15 10.51 -14.11
CA MET A 604 -0.84 11.04 -13.17
C MET A 604 -0.96 10.21 -11.88
N ALA A 605 -0.06 9.25 -11.65
CA ALA A 605 -0.11 8.33 -10.52
C ALA A 605 -0.01 9.00 -9.13
N GLU A 606 -0.44 8.28 -8.10
CA GLU A 606 -0.44 8.70 -6.69
C GLU A 606 0.95 8.62 -6.01
N GLN A 607 2.02 8.24 -6.71
CA GLN A 607 3.34 8.04 -6.09
C GLN A 607 3.86 9.28 -5.35
N GLY A 608 3.48 10.49 -5.79
CA GLY A 608 3.87 11.73 -5.12
C GLY A 608 3.30 11.84 -3.70
N ILE A 609 2.03 11.45 -3.50
CA ILE A 609 1.40 11.54 -2.18
C ILE A 609 1.91 10.46 -1.22
N GLU A 610 2.25 9.27 -1.73
CA GLU A 610 2.86 8.20 -0.93
C GLU A 610 4.22 8.65 -0.34
N GLN A 611 5.04 9.32 -1.15
CA GLN A 611 6.30 9.90 -0.69
C GLN A 611 6.11 11.05 0.31
N VAL A 612 5.01 11.79 0.20
CA VAL A 612 4.65 12.87 1.13
C VAL A 612 4.35 12.33 2.52
N HIS A 613 3.81 11.12 2.69
CA HIS A 613 3.63 10.54 4.03
C HIS A 613 4.96 10.36 4.78
N SER A 614 5.96 9.80 4.10
CA SER A 614 7.31 9.66 4.67
C SER A 614 7.91 11.02 5.02
N LEU A 615 7.74 12.03 4.16
CA LEU A 615 8.16 13.40 4.43
C LEU A 615 7.47 13.99 5.66
N PHE A 616 6.15 13.83 5.78
CA PHE A 616 5.38 14.34 6.91
C PHE A 616 5.80 13.69 8.23
N ASN A 617 6.10 12.39 8.25
CA ASN A 617 6.62 11.71 9.44
C ASN A 617 7.98 12.28 9.86
N SER A 618 8.87 12.55 8.90
CA SER A 618 10.16 13.19 9.16
C SER A 618 9.98 14.62 9.69
N LEU A 619 9.16 15.44 9.02
CA LEU A 619 8.89 16.81 9.43
C LEU A 619 8.21 16.89 10.80
N ALA A 620 7.27 15.98 11.10
CA ALA A 620 6.58 15.89 12.38
C ALA A 620 7.57 15.73 13.55
N THR A 621 8.64 14.96 13.35
CA THR A 621 9.70 14.77 14.35
C THR A 621 10.36 16.11 14.73
N SER A 622 10.57 17.00 13.75
CA SER A 622 11.20 18.32 13.97
C SER A 622 10.33 19.32 14.73
N ILE A 623 9.01 19.09 14.79
CA ILE A 623 8.03 19.99 15.39
C ILE A 623 7.32 19.39 16.61
N ASN A 624 7.69 18.18 17.03
CA ASN A 624 7.11 17.50 18.19
C ASN A 624 7.26 18.30 19.50
N SER A 625 8.20 19.23 19.56
CA SER A 625 8.38 20.12 20.70
C SER A 625 7.26 21.16 20.89
N ILE A 626 6.36 21.33 19.90
CA ILE A 626 5.22 22.27 19.99
C ILE A 626 4.10 21.60 20.79
N PRO A 627 3.75 22.05 22.02
CA PRO A 627 2.81 21.34 22.88
C PRO A 627 1.39 21.29 22.30
N ASP A 628 0.88 22.42 21.82
CA ASP A 628 -0.46 22.55 21.26
C ASP A 628 -0.60 21.76 19.92
N PRO A 629 -1.48 20.75 19.84
CA PRO A 629 -1.69 19.96 18.63
C PRO A 629 -2.12 20.81 17.41
N VAL A 630 -2.91 21.86 17.61
CA VAL A 630 -3.39 22.73 16.52
C VAL A 630 -2.24 23.56 15.95
N ALA A 631 -1.47 24.22 16.81
CA ALA A 631 -0.25 24.92 16.39
C ALA A 631 0.78 23.97 15.75
N ARG A 632 0.88 22.72 16.24
CA ARG A 632 1.79 21.71 15.69
C ARG A 632 1.42 21.37 14.25
N ILE A 633 0.17 21.00 13.98
CA ILE A 633 -0.27 20.65 12.63
C ILE A 633 -0.20 21.86 11.67
N LYS A 634 -0.46 23.08 12.18
CA LYS A 634 -0.29 24.32 11.42
C LYS A 634 1.17 24.54 11.01
N SER A 635 2.10 24.33 11.94
CA SER A 635 3.54 24.44 11.70
C SER A 635 4.03 23.36 10.72
N LEU A 636 3.46 22.15 10.79
CA LEU A 636 3.73 21.06 9.85
C LEU A 636 3.37 21.47 8.42
N LEU A 637 2.13 21.92 8.22
CA LEU A 637 1.64 22.33 6.91
C LEU A 637 2.44 23.51 6.36
N LYS A 638 2.73 24.52 7.17
CA LYS A 638 3.60 25.65 6.74
C LYS A 638 5.00 25.20 6.35
N THR A 639 5.61 24.29 7.11
CA THR A 639 6.95 23.78 6.79
C THR A 639 6.94 23.01 5.47
N HIS A 640 5.89 22.22 5.20
CA HIS A 640 5.69 21.56 3.91
C HIS A 640 5.55 22.56 2.77
N LEU A 641 4.65 23.55 2.91
CA LEU A 641 4.39 24.56 1.89
C LEU A 641 5.66 25.35 1.51
N ILE A 642 6.50 25.70 2.47
CA ILE A 642 7.80 26.34 2.20
C ILE A 642 8.68 25.43 1.34
N GLY A 643 8.73 24.13 1.63
CA GLY A 643 9.60 23.19 0.93
C GLY A 643 9.17 22.87 -0.50
N VAL A 644 7.91 23.13 -0.84
CA VAL A 644 7.36 22.94 -2.20
C VAL A 644 7.12 24.26 -2.94
N SER A 645 7.37 25.39 -2.29
CA SER A 645 7.27 26.72 -2.92
C SER A 645 8.22 26.82 -4.12
N PRO A 646 7.78 27.39 -5.26
CA PRO A 646 8.62 27.61 -6.44
C PRO A 646 9.94 28.34 -6.16
N ASP A 647 9.90 29.33 -5.28
CA ASP A 647 11.02 30.21 -4.95
C ASP A 647 11.91 29.65 -3.82
N HIS A 648 11.64 28.42 -3.38
CA HIS A 648 12.45 27.75 -2.38
C HIS A 648 13.86 27.47 -2.91
N VAL A 649 14.86 28.10 -2.28
CA VAL A 649 16.28 28.06 -2.68
C VAL A 649 16.97 26.74 -2.29
N GLY A 650 16.22 25.64 -2.13
CA GLY A 650 16.71 24.35 -1.65
C GLY A 650 17.55 23.57 -2.66
N GLY A 651 18.63 22.93 -2.17
CA GLY A 651 19.54 22.08 -2.94
C GLY A 651 21.01 22.38 -2.69
N VAL A 652 21.87 21.37 -2.88
CA VAL A 652 23.31 21.58 -2.99
C VAL A 652 23.55 22.22 -4.36
N PRO A 653 24.18 23.41 -4.46
CA PRO A 653 24.55 23.99 -5.75
C PRO A 653 25.30 22.93 -6.56
N LYS A 654 24.94 22.73 -7.84
CA LYS A 654 25.66 21.78 -8.69
C LYS A 654 27.14 22.14 -8.62
N PRO A 655 28.04 21.20 -8.30
CA PRO A 655 29.46 21.50 -8.23
C PRO A 655 29.88 22.12 -9.56
N VAL A 656 30.47 23.31 -9.51
CA VAL A 656 31.00 23.98 -10.69
C VAL A 656 32.03 23.03 -11.28
N ALA A 657 31.76 22.53 -12.50
CA ALA A 657 32.69 21.66 -13.19
C ALA A 657 34.04 22.38 -13.23
N ARG A 658 35.07 21.80 -12.59
CA ARG A 658 36.44 22.27 -12.78
C ARG A 658 36.67 22.25 -14.28
N LYS A 659 36.87 23.42 -14.89
CA LYS A 659 37.44 23.49 -16.23
C LYS A 659 38.71 22.64 -16.18
N LYS A 660 38.73 21.53 -16.92
CA LYS A 660 39.96 20.82 -17.18
C LYS A 660 40.82 21.82 -17.95
N ASN A 661 41.85 22.34 -17.30
CA ASN A 661 42.92 23.04 -18.01
C ASN A 661 43.49 22.00 -18.98
N THR A 662 43.26 22.21 -20.28
CA THR A 662 44.04 21.61 -21.36
C THR A 662 45.45 22.15 -21.34
#